data_AF-A0A0L7MM67-F1
#
_entry.id   AF-A0A0L7MM67-F1
#
_cell.length_a   1.000
_cell.length_b   1.000
_cell.length_c   1.000
_cell.angle_alpha   90.00
_cell.angle_beta   90.00
_cell.angle_gamma   90.00
#
_symmetry.space_group_name_H-M   'P 1'
#
loop_
_entity.id
_entity.type
_entity.pdbx_description
1 polymer ?
#
loop_
_entity_poly.entity_id
_entity_poly.type
_entity_poly.pdbx_seq_one_letter_code
_entity_poly.pdbx_strand_id
1 'polypeptide(L)'
;MAPDLAILLSFDKEFLHPKIDRARLSEIPRWEELTASIRLKLPNDFPSSELEVLVTWIKVEERLKIWNQLSRLDQQRVSDAIFAISSATGGSYFLTHAIELCPELKDYLFPMALQIKTANTPLVEPQKTVTVDTTKALPTAAAETSEDLGGDALSTEAMLHETSSDEEKEWLSLIAAAKNTVHQLETEPSTEGTAQLLSLASQLNEKAPLLTRGSRIAAAMQELFELARKAAEFGPTRDGSSEFEVLNTAVLEAIELAWRRAQTASTSSHEERVFEADIERAVNEGTTALQQCHEFSSKVASLEHELQSVAEKLRVTNGPNARLSLATTKRQHASELSEARDALTQAEHELLHAICPNRDTSSLEEGRQETTADSIDITAETEPLPTRTELGTNSATETHFVAEPEAFDPPTSSAEVTSAGEPDNSLSETNPSEGDAPEEEPMSEELVHEATIDASTETGNTLESALNRSTSEIFIPTEEACSAITDERCGPIWSALERNQAGLAYWMARAVHQSPEPLRYIRPELLGAVALSEHVLTPDGEISQRLEMLYREFDESWFDADPETPPAWTRAMNWLLFSSVLRPILLCPKSGASGVAGFLHLGAASLHQVRQTCEDFAQRAQGFHLEAATFKTPRESAEWQRQVDVVKVEAQAWLERAPSMKMLFQAASQVWQQWLKTDGLIWKMLTPVAQGQSENLESVSRVIASVSTANALERLIQESDRRSIGKRGNEIHTRALSQMSSRVQEAIHLARRWIALEEQRPKKTGTLHRLIDDLRIQVLPLISDSIQELQSEESADDLAFVSTARQQAVRSLRSLQDLLDAEISLPLEESNPDKVLGRDLALAQGLDVDAHWLPTTDSARLEELLRTAIEDGVDASTAFKHRIKTHDLLNAERVLDSESRADRDVDDLRC
;
A
#
# COMPACT_ATOMS: atom_id res chain seq x y z
N MET A 1 26.84 -3.06 11.27
CA MET A 1 27.22 -3.57 12.62
C MET A 1 26.02 -4.00 13.46
N ALA A 2 24.99 -3.17 13.69
CA ALA A 2 23.78 -3.61 14.42
C ALA A 2 23.16 -4.95 13.91
N PRO A 3 22.92 -5.16 12.59
CA PRO A 3 22.44 -6.44 12.09
C PRO A 3 23.47 -7.58 12.25
N ASP A 4 24.76 -7.30 12.05
CA ASP A 4 25.84 -8.29 12.19
C ASP A 4 25.91 -8.85 13.63
N LEU A 5 25.75 -7.98 14.64
CA LEU A 5 25.69 -8.39 16.05
C LEU A 5 24.43 -9.21 16.35
N ALA A 6 23.27 -8.87 15.78
CA ALA A 6 22.05 -9.66 15.91
C ALA A 6 22.19 -11.06 15.30
N ILE A 7 22.88 -11.18 14.16
CA ILE A 7 23.22 -12.48 13.55
C ILE A 7 24.12 -13.31 14.47
N LEU A 8 25.18 -12.72 15.05
CA LEU A 8 26.10 -13.42 15.94
C LEU A 8 25.43 -13.86 17.26
N LEU A 9 24.55 -13.03 17.82
CA LEU A 9 23.68 -13.39 18.96
C LEU A 9 22.68 -14.51 18.64
N SER A 10 22.29 -14.66 17.36
CA SER A 10 21.42 -15.75 16.91
C SER A 10 22.18 -17.08 16.70
N PHE A 11 23.47 -17.00 16.34
CA PHE A 11 24.37 -18.13 16.21
C PHE A 11 24.75 -18.70 17.58
N ASP A 12 25.07 -17.83 18.55
CA ASP A 12 25.44 -18.23 19.91
C ASP A 12 24.86 -17.27 20.97
N LYS A 13 24.05 -17.80 21.89
CA LYS A 13 23.48 -17.03 23.00
C LYS A 13 24.48 -16.76 24.13
N GLU A 14 25.62 -17.44 24.15
CA GLU A 14 26.73 -17.15 25.08
C GLU A 14 27.67 -16.05 24.58
N PHE A 15 27.42 -15.48 23.39
CA PHE A 15 28.25 -14.46 22.71
C PHE A 15 28.69 -13.29 23.59
N LEU A 16 27.86 -12.86 24.55
CA LEU A 16 28.14 -11.73 25.44
C LEU A 16 29.08 -12.06 26.62
N HIS A 17 29.28 -13.35 26.96
CA HIS A 17 30.07 -13.77 28.13
C HIS A 17 31.04 -14.95 27.87
N PRO A 18 31.81 -14.98 26.76
CA PRO A 18 32.71 -16.08 26.46
C PRO A 18 33.92 -16.14 27.41
N LYS A 19 34.37 -17.36 27.73
CA LYS A 19 35.70 -17.57 28.33
C LYS A 19 36.77 -17.38 27.25
N ILE A 20 37.35 -16.19 27.21
CA ILE A 20 38.33 -15.78 26.18
C ILE A 20 39.63 -16.59 26.31
N ASP A 21 39.82 -17.59 25.45
CA ASP A 21 41.12 -18.24 25.25
C ASP A 21 42.02 -17.35 24.38
N ARG A 22 42.76 -16.45 25.05
CA ARG A 22 43.70 -15.53 24.38
C ARG A 22 44.87 -16.23 23.70
N ALA A 23 45.17 -17.50 24.02
CA ALA A 23 46.24 -18.22 23.34
C ALA A 23 45.82 -18.56 21.91
N ARG A 24 44.68 -19.25 21.74
CA ARG A 24 44.16 -19.60 20.40
C ARG A 24 43.85 -18.40 19.52
N LEU A 25 43.39 -17.28 20.10
CA LEU A 25 43.22 -16.03 19.36
C LEU A 25 44.54 -15.53 18.75
N SER A 26 45.65 -15.63 19.49
CA SER A 26 46.97 -15.21 18.98
C SER A 26 47.58 -16.13 17.92
N GLU A 27 46.97 -17.29 17.66
CA GLU A 27 47.36 -18.20 16.57
C GLU A 27 46.77 -17.80 15.20
N ILE A 28 45.80 -16.86 15.18
CA ILE A 28 45.13 -16.40 13.96
C ILE A 28 46.10 -15.52 13.12
N PRO A 29 46.39 -15.87 11.86
CA PRO A 29 47.17 -15.01 10.96
C PRO A 29 46.57 -13.59 10.84
N ARG A 30 47.44 -12.57 10.91
CA ARG A 30 47.07 -11.14 10.85
C ARG A 30 46.18 -10.66 12.01
N TRP A 31 46.21 -11.35 13.17
CA TRP A 31 45.50 -10.99 14.40
C TRP A 31 45.54 -9.48 14.74
N GLU A 32 46.73 -8.86 14.70
CA GLU A 32 46.90 -7.43 15.03
C GLU A 32 46.20 -6.49 14.04
N GLU A 33 46.24 -6.82 12.74
CA GLU A 33 45.58 -6.05 11.68
C GLU A 33 44.05 -6.17 11.77
N LEU A 34 43.54 -7.37 12.04
CA LEU A 34 42.11 -7.63 12.23
C LEU A 34 41.58 -6.89 13.48
N THR A 35 42.33 -6.95 14.58
CA THR A 35 42.02 -6.20 15.82
C THR A 35 42.03 -4.68 15.56
N ALA A 36 43.00 -4.18 14.80
CA ALA A 36 43.06 -2.76 14.43
C ALA A 36 41.90 -2.32 13.52
N SER A 37 41.48 -3.16 12.57
CA SER A 37 40.33 -2.88 11.71
C SER A 37 39.02 -2.81 12.48
N ILE A 38 38.80 -3.74 13.42
CA ILE A 38 37.63 -3.73 14.32
C ILE A 38 37.60 -2.46 15.19
N ARG A 39 38.74 -2.07 15.76
CA ARG A 39 38.89 -0.83 16.55
C ARG A 39 38.56 0.43 15.79
N LEU A 40 38.78 0.45 14.49
CA LEU A 40 38.51 1.61 13.64
C LEU A 40 37.03 1.68 13.20
N LYS A 41 36.23 0.65 13.49
CA LYS A 41 34.81 0.53 13.11
C LYS A 41 33.83 0.51 14.29
N LEU A 42 34.27 0.11 15.49
CA LEU A 42 33.44 0.14 16.70
C LEU A 42 33.45 1.53 17.36
N PRO A 43 32.32 1.99 17.94
CA PRO A 43 32.32 3.14 18.83
C PRO A 43 33.23 2.93 20.05
N ASN A 44 33.87 4.01 20.53
CA ASN A 44 34.78 3.97 21.68
C ASN A 44 34.11 3.45 22.97
N ASP A 45 32.78 3.57 23.08
CA ASP A 45 31.99 3.20 24.26
C ASP A 45 31.70 1.68 24.36
N PHE A 46 32.33 0.84 23.52
CA PHE A 46 32.10 -0.61 23.44
C PHE A 46 33.28 -1.51 23.92
N PRO A 47 33.87 -1.28 25.12
CA PRO A 47 35.20 -1.77 25.54
C PRO A 47 35.35 -3.28 25.85
N SER A 48 34.47 -4.13 25.31
CA SER A 48 34.52 -5.60 25.46
C SER A 48 34.38 -6.36 24.12
N SER A 49 33.62 -5.79 23.16
CA SER A 49 33.14 -6.53 21.99
C SER A 49 34.20 -6.90 20.94
N GLU A 50 35.35 -6.19 20.91
CA GLU A 50 36.46 -6.47 19.99
C GLU A 50 36.89 -7.95 20.00
N LEU A 51 36.95 -8.54 21.19
CA LEU A 51 37.38 -9.92 21.40
C LEU A 51 36.22 -10.90 21.24
N GLU A 52 34.98 -10.50 21.47
CA GLU A 52 33.80 -11.38 21.43
C GLU A 52 33.46 -11.80 20.00
N VAL A 53 33.52 -10.87 19.04
CA VAL A 53 33.41 -11.17 17.60
C VAL A 53 34.49 -12.18 17.16
N LEU A 54 35.71 -12.02 17.66
CA LEU A 54 36.85 -12.87 17.30
C LEU A 54 36.87 -14.23 18.04
N VAL A 55 36.35 -14.33 19.26
CA VAL A 55 36.11 -15.63 19.92
C VAL A 55 35.01 -16.41 19.22
N THR A 56 34.02 -15.73 18.63
CA THR A 56 32.96 -16.39 17.86
C THR A 56 33.51 -17.13 16.65
N TRP A 57 34.59 -16.62 16.04
CA TRP A 57 35.31 -17.35 14.97
C TRP A 57 35.79 -18.74 15.42
N ILE A 58 36.29 -18.90 16.65
CA ILE A 58 36.77 -20.20 17.15
C ILE A 58 35.61 -21.22 17.22
N LYS A 59 34.42 -20.78 17.65
CA LYS A 59 33.21 -21.63 17.67
C LYS A 59 32.71 -21.94 16.24
N VAL A 60 32.84 -21.00 15.30
CA VAL A 60 32.54 -21.19 13.87
C VAL A 60 33.50 -22.21 13.23
N GLU A 61 34.81 -22.10 13.48
CA GLU A 61 35.86 -22.98 12.97
C GLU A 61 35.66 -24.43 13.44
N GLU A 62 35.24 -24.62 14.70
CA GLU A 62 34.91 -25.94 15.26
C GLU A 62 33.61 -26.52 14.67
N ARG A 63 32.65 -25.68 14.26
CA ARG A 63 31.45 -26.11 13.53
C ARG A 63 31.75 -26.48 12.08
N LEU A 64 32.62 -25.73 11.39
CA LEU A 64 33.06 -26.03 10.02
C LEU A 64 33.73 -27.42 9.94
N LYS A 65 34.53 -27.79 10.94
CA LYS A 65 35.16 -29.13 11.03
C LYS A 65 34.17 -30.30 11.14
N ILE A 66 32.90 -30.03 11.43
CA ILE A 66 31.80 -31.02 11.44
C ILE A 66 30.66 -30.67 10.49
N TRP A 67 30.90 -29.83 9.47
CA TRP A 67 29.88 -29.27 8.57
C TRP A 67 28.90 -30.31 8.00
N ASN A 68 29.41 -31.45 7.52
CA ASN A 68 28.62 -32.56 6.98
C ASN A 68 27.86 -33.40 8.03
N GLN A 69 27.88 -32.99 9.30
CA GLN A 69 27.07 -33.54 10.41
C GLN A 69 26.09 -32.51 11.00
N LEU A 70 26.13 -31.27 10.53
CA LEU A 70 25.20 -30.21 10.96
C LEU A 70 23.83 -30.35 10.27
N SER A 71 22.78 -29.81 10.90
CA SER A 71 21.50 -29.63 10.22
C SER A 71 21.59 -28.49 9.20
N ARG A 72 20.74 -28.45 8.17
CA ARG A 72 20.70 -27.33 7.21
C ARG A 72 20.51 -25.96 7.90
N LEU A 73 19.76 -25.92 9.00
CA LEU A 73 19.56 -24.69 9.78
C LEU A 73 20.83 -24.25 10.51
N ASP A 74 21.63 -25.21 11.01
CA ASP A 74 22.91 -24.90 11.65
C ASP A 74 24.01 -24.57 10.61
N GLN A 75 23.97 -25.20 9.43
CA GLN A 75 24.81 -24.84 8.28
C GLN A 75 24.55 -23.39 7.85
N GLN A 76 23.28 -22.99 7.71
CA GLN A 76 22.90 -21.62 7.43
C GLN A 76 23.42 -20.65 8.50
N ARG A 77 23.14 -20.91 9.79
CA ARG A 77 23.64 -20.06 10.90
C ARG A 77 25.17 -19.92 10.94
N VAL A 78 25.90 -20.98 10.61
CA VAL A 78 27.38 -20.93 10.48
C VAL A 78 27.76 -20.01 9.31
N SER A 79 27.12 -20.14 8.15
CA SER A 79 27.33 -19.27 6.99
C SER A 79 27.04 -17.78 7.31
N ASP A 80 25.92 -17.51 7.96
CA ASP A 80 25.51 -16.16 8.37
C ASP A 80 26.51 -15.55 9.37
N ALA A 81 27.00 -16.34 10.33
CA ALA A 81 28.02 -15.92 11.28
C ALA A 81 29.39 -15.62 10.60
N ILE A 82 29.80 -16.41 9.61
CA ILE A 82 31.01 -16.17 8.81
C ILE A 82 30.89 -14.84 8.05
N PHE A 83 29.72 -14.57 7.45
CA PHE A 83 29.45 -13.30 6.79
C PHE A 83 29.50 -12.12 7.77
N ALA A 84 28.83 -12.22 8.92
CA ALA A 84 28.80 -11.18 9.95
C ALA A 84 30.19 -10.86 10.53
N ILE A 85 31.03 -11.87 10.81
CA ILE A 85 32.42 -11.67 11.25
C ILE A 85 33.25 -10.97 10.14
N SER A 86 33.07 -11.35 8.88
CA SER A 86 33.79 -10.77 7.74
C SER A 86 33.39 -9.31 7.46
N SER A 87 32.09 -9.01 7.60
CA SER A 87 31.52 -7.66 7.54
C SER A 87 32.07 -6.78 8.67
N ALA A 88 31.94 -7.23 9.92
CA ALA A 88 32.41 -6.50 11.11
C ALA A 88 33.92 -6.21 11.07
N THR A 89 34.74 -7.17 10.62
CA THR A 89 36.20 -7.00 10.47
C THR A 89 36.60 -6.25 9.20
N GLY A 90 35.70 -6.10 8.22
CA GLY A 90 35.99 -5.55 6.89
C GLY A 90 36.94 -6.40 6.03
N GLY A 91 37.22 -7.64 6.43
CA GLY A 91 38.24 -8.48 5.82
C GLY A 91 37.67 -9.75 5.19
N SER A 92 38.07 -10.05 3.95
CA SER A 92 37.76 -11.34 3.30
C SER A 92 38.49 -12.54 3.88
N TYR A 93 39.32 -12.35 4.91
CA TYR A 93 40.09 -13.41 5.58
C TYR A 93 39.18 -14.55 6.05
N PHE A 94 38.13 -14.25 6.80
CA PHE A 94 37.24 -15.25 7.39
C PHE A 94 36.39 -15.99 6.34
N LEU A 95 35.90 -15.30 5.31
CA LEU A 95 35.29 -15.93 4.12
C LEU A 95 36.26 -16.89 3.42
N THR A 96 37.49 -16.45 3.17
CA THR A 96 38.50 -17.26 2.47
C THR A 96 38.86 -18.50 3.29
N HIS A 97 39.13 -18.32 4.57
CA HIS A 97 39.53 -19.40 5.47
C HIS A 97 38.38 -20.38 5.76
N ALA A 98 37.13 -19.92 5.77
CA ALA A 98 35.96 -20.81 5.82
C ALA A 98 35.87 -21.72 4.59
N ILE A 99 36.13 -21.19 3.40
CA ILE A 99 36.11 -21.94 2.13
C ILE A 99 37.32 -22.90 2.03
N GLU A 100 38.48 -22.55 2.61
CA GLU A 100 39.62 -23.47 2.76
C GLU A 100 39.30 -24.65 3.68
N LEU A 101 38.59 -24.40 4.79
CA LEU A 101 38.19 -25.44 5.76
C LEU A 101 37.02 -26.30 5.25
N CYS A 102 36.12 -25.73 4.45
CA CYS A 102 34.97 -26.42 3.87
C CYS A 102 34.66 -25.83 2.48
N PRO A 103 35.16 -26.45 1.39
CA PRO A 103 34.92 -25.99 0.03
C PRO A 103 33.44 -25.94 -0.38
N GLU A 104 32.59 -26.70 0.30
CA GLU A 104 31.14 -26.77 0.08
C GLU A 104 30.43 -25.45 0.44
N LEU A 105 31.01 -24.61 1.31
CA LEU A 105 30.49 -23.25 1.55
C LEU A 105 30.67 -22.31 0.36
N LYS A 106 31.51 -22.64 -0.64
CA LYS A 106 31.71 -21.77 -1.80
C LYS A 106 30.37 -21.44 -2.48
N ASP A 107 29.51 -22.44 -2.67
CA ASP A 107 28.26 -22.28 -3.39
C ASP A 107 27.20 -21.53 -2.56
N TYR A 108 27.28 -21.60 -1.21
CA TYR A 108 26.45 -20.82 -0.29
C TYR A 108 26.91 -19.35 -0.17
N LEU A 109 28.23 -19.11 -0.14
CA LEU A 109 28.80 -17.78 0.11
C LEU A 109 29.02 -16.95 -1.16
N PHE A 110 29.12 -17.55 -2.36
CA PHE A 110 29.41 -16.80 -3.59
C PHE A 110 28.39 -15.68 -3.89
N PRO A 111 27.06 -15.88 -3.73
CA PRO A 111 26.07 -14.81 -3.90
C PRO A 111 26.27 -13.65 -2.92
N MET A 112 26.65 -13.94 -1.67
CA MET A 112 26.86 -12.93 -0.62
C MET A 112 28.20 -12.20 -0.78
N ALA A 113 29.25 -12.91 -1.19
CA ALA A 113 30.60 -12.35 -1.36
C ALA A 113 30.69 -11.32 -2.51
N LEU A 114 29.78 -11.38 -3.48
CA LEU A 114 29.62 -10.35 -4.50
C LEU A 114 29.23 -8.98 -3.90
N GLN A 115 28.36 -8.96 -2.89
CA GLN A 115 27.90 -7.73 -2.24
C GLN A 115 29.02 -6.99 -1.45
N ILE A 116 29.96 -7.75 -0.88
CA ILE A 116 31.13 -7.17 -0.17
C ILE A 116 32.15 -6.58 -1.16
N LYS A 117 32.27 -7.13 -2.38
CA LYS A 117 33.14 -6.58 -3.42
C LYS A 117 32.67 -5.22 -3.95
N THR A 118 31.35 -4.99 -4.00
CA THR A 118 30.78 -3.68 -4.38
C THR A 118 30.90 -2.61 -3.29
N ALA A 119 31.21 -2.98 -2.04
CA ALA A 119 31.24 -2.07 -0.89
C ALA A 119 32.65 -1.59 -0.47
N ASN A 120 33.73 -2.07 -1.10
CA ASN A 120 35.11 -1.78 -0.68
C ASN A 120 35.91 -1.04 -1.77
N THR A 121 36.04 0.28 -1.64
CA THR A 121 37.03 1.09 -2.35
C THR A 121 38.46 0.63 -1.95
N PRO A 122 39.41 0.46 -2.89
CA PRO A 122 40.76 0.03 -2.54
C PRO A 122 41.49 1.09 -1.68
N LEU A 123 42.06 0.63 -0.57
CA LEU A 123 42.91 1.45 0.31
C LEU A 123 44.15 1.95 -0.44
N VAL A 124 44.40 3.26 -0.35
CA VAL A 124 45.52 3.95 -1.01
C VAL A 124 46.86 3.50 -0.42
N GLU A 125 47.79 3.05 -1.26
CA GLU A 125 49.16 2.78 -0.82
C GLU A 125 49.87 4.09 -0.39
N PRO A 126 50.63 4.08 0.73
CA PRO A 126 51.33 5.27 1.19
C PRO A 126 52.47 5.66 0.25
N GLN A 127 52.28 6.76 -0.49
CA GLN A 127 53.26 7.25 -1.47
C GLN A 127 54.62 7.55 -0.82
N LYS A 128 55.67 6.86 -1.26
CA LYS A 128 57.05 7.24 -0.96
C LYS A 128 57.43 8.48 -1.77
N THR A 129 57.56 9.61 -1.09
CA THR A 129 58.13 10.84 -1.67
C THR A 129 59.59 10.61 -2.09
N VAL A 130 59.86 10.62 -3.40
CA VAL A 130 61.22 10.66 -3.95
C VAL A 130 61.32 11.82 -4.94
N THR A 131 62.03 12.87 -4.53
CA THR A 131 62.32 14.04 -5.37
C THR A 131 63.58 13.83 -6.19
N VAL A 132 63.46 13.73 -7.52
CA VAL A 132 64.56 13.93 -8.47
C VAL A 132 64.05 14.76 -9.66
N ASP A 133 64.92 15.60 -10.19
CA ASP A 133 64.62 16.69 -11.13
C ASP A 133 65.14 16.39 -12.57
N THR A 134 64.81 17.26 -13.53
CA THR A 134 65.46 17.47 -14.84
C THR A 134 65.37 16.41 -15.96
N THR A 135 64.48 16.70 -16.92
CA THR A 135 64.73 16.76 -18.39
C THR A 135 65.60 15.69 -19.11
N LYS A 136 65.02 14.96 -20.09
CA LYS A 136 65.32 15.14 -21.54
C LYS A 136 64.56 14.23 -22.53
N ALA A 137 64.33 14.83 -23.71
CA ALA A 137 64.16 14.32 -25.09
C ALA A 137 64.10 12.81 -25.43
N LEU A 138 63.22 12.53 -26.41
CA LEU A 138 63.24 11.40 -27.37
C LEU A 138 64.63 11.22 -28.06
N PRO A 139 64.98 10.00 -28.55
CA PRO A 139 64.56 9.65 -29.91
C PRO A 139 64.27 8.15 -30.23
N THR A 140 63.65 8.01 -31.40
CA THR A 140 63.30 6.85 -32.25
C THR A 140 64.37 5.76 -32.46
N ALA A 141 63.94 4.48 -32.58
CA ALA A 141 64.04 3.61 -33.79
C ALA A 141 64.42 2.12 -33.57
N ALA A 142 63.65 1.22 -34.22
CA ALA A 142 64.02 -0.13 -34.72
C ALA A 142 64.55 -1.21 -33.73
N ALA A 143 64.65 -2.51 -34.06
CA ALA A 143 63.85 -3.46 -34.87
C ALA A 143 64.43 -4.89 -34.64
N GLU A 144 63.70 -5.96 -35.00
CA GLU A 144 64.19 -7.37 -35.11
C GLU A 144 64.62 -8.04 -33.76
N THR A 145 64.66 -9.36 -33.52
CA THR A 145 64.36 -10.62 -34.27
C THR A 145 64.23 -11.81 -33.27
N SER A 146 63.57 -12.92 -33.65
CA SER A 146 63.76 -14.30 -33.09
C SER A 146 63.43 -14.51 -31.58
N GLU A 147 63.34 -15.71 -30.96
CA GLU A 147 63.19 -17.17 -31.27
C GLU A 147 62.75 -17.83 -29.92
N ASP A 148 62.14 -19.01 -29.75
CA ASP A 148 61.65 -20.15 -30.56
C ASP A 148 60.60 -20.93 -29.69
N LEU A 149 60.14 -22.14 -30.12
CA LEU A 149 59.31 -23.15 -29.42
C LEU A 149 57.78 -22.88 -29.40
N GLY A 150 56.88 -23.83 -29.69
CA GLY A 150 57.03 -25.18 -30.24
C GLY A 150 56.04 -26.21 -29.65
N GLY A 151 55.15 -26.81 -30.45
CA GLY A 151 54.28 -27.92 -30.03
C GLY A 151 53.04 -28.18 -30.91
N ASP A 152 52.89 -29.40 -31.43
CA ASP A 152 51.77 -29.83 -32.29
C ASP A 152 50.48 -30.21 -31.52
N ALA A 153 49.31 -29.92 -32.10
CA ALA A 153 48.10 -30.72 -31.91
C ALA A 153 47.04 -30.54 -33.04
N LEU A 154 46.65 -31.67 -33.66
CA LEU A 154 45.33 -31.97 -34.26
C LEU A 154 44.73 -31.04 -35.34
N SER A 155 44.70 -31.51 -36.58
CA SER A 155 43.81 -31.01 -37.63
C SER A 155 42.54 -31.87 -37.75
N THR A 156 41.37 -31.32 -37.37
CA THR A 156 40.08 -32.04 -37.53
C THR A 156 38.85 -31.17 -37.88
N GLU A 157 38.99 -29.85 -38.05
CA GLU A 157 37.83 -28.94 -38.28
C GLU A 157 37.54 -28.63 -39.76
N ALA A 158 38.48 -28.90 -40.68
CA ALA A 158 38.46 -28.37 -42.05
C ALA A 158 37.39 -28.95 -43.01
N MET A 159 36.54 -29.89 -42.56
CA MET A 159 35.47 -30.48 -43.40
C MET A 159 34.03 -30.11 -42.98
N LEU A 160 33.84 -29.38 -41.88
CA LEU A 160 32.50 -28.96 -41.43
C LEU A 160 32.06 -27.58 -41.95
N HIS A 161 32.93 -26.88 -42.69
CA HIS A 161 32.74 -25.46 -43.00
C HIS A 161 31.99 -25.15 -44.32
N GLU A 162 31.81 -26.10 -45.24
CA GLU A 162 31.16 -25.84 -46.52
C GLU A 162 29.62 -26.00 -46.48
N THR A 163 29.08 -26.99 -45.75
CA THR A 163 27.61 -27.20 -45.67
C THR A 163 26.88 -26.06 -44.96
N SER A 164 27.51 -25.48 -43.94
CA SER A 164 26.99 -24.30 -43.20
C SER A 164 26.70 -23.09 -44.09
N SER A 165 27.24 -23.03 -45.32
CA SER A 165 27.13 -21.85 -46.16
C SER A 165 25.76 -21.67 -46.81
N ASP A 166 25.04 -22.74 -47.16
CA ASP A 166 23.78 -22.62 -47.91
C ASP A 166 22.55 -22.45 -46.99
N GLU A 167 22.56 -23.08 -45.82
CA GLU A 167 21.54 -22.87 -44.78
C GLU A 167 21.58 -21.42 -44.25
N GLU A 168 22.77 -20.83 -44.09
CA GLU A 168 22.91 -19.41 -43.71
C GLU A 168 22.39 -18.46 -44.81
N LYS A 169 22.49 -18.82 -46.10
CA LYS A 169 21.88 -18.04 -47.20
C LYS A 169 20.35 -18.14 -47.20
N GLU A 170 19.81 -19.34 -46.98
CA GLU A 170 18.37 -19.57 -46.88
C GLU A 170 17.77 -18.76 -45.72
N TRP A 171 18.39 -18.83 -44.54
CA TRP A 171 18.02 -18.04 -43.36
C TRP A 171 17.99 -16.52 -43.62
N LEU A 172 19.08 -15.97 -44.20
CA LEU A 172 19.16 -14.55 -44.53
C LEU A 172 18.11 -14.13 -45.58
N SER A 173 17.71 -15.04 -46.47
CA SER A 173 16.63 -14.78 -47.43
C SER A 173 15.24 -14.71 -46.76
N LEU A 174 14.98 -15.54 -45.76
CA LEU A 174 13.73 -15.52 -44.97
C LEU A 174 13.62 -14.25 -44.12
N ILE A 175 14.72 -13.79 -43.48
CA ILE A 175 14.74 -12.50 -42.78
C ILE A 175 14.51 -11.34 -43.75
N ALA A 176 15.13 -11.36 -44.93
CA ALA A 176 14.91 -10.34 -45.96
C ALA A 176 13.45 -10.31 -46.45
N ALA A 177 12.82 -11.48 -46.62
CA ALA A 177 11.40 -11.58 -46.96
C ALA A 177 10.51 -10.99 -45.84
N ALA A 178 10.73 -11.38 -44.58
CA ALA A 178 9.94 -10.88 -43.45
C ALA A 178 10.02 -9.36 -43.30
N LYS A 179 11.22 -8.77 -43.43
CA LYS A 179 11.41 -7.31 -43.43
C LYS A 179 10.67 -6.62 -44.58
N ASN A 180 10.64 -7.24 -45.76
CA ASN A 180 9.94 -6.69 -46.93
C ASN A 180 8.40 -6.80 -46.78
N THR A 181 7.89 -7.88 -46.17
CA THR A 181 6.46 -8.05 -45.84
C THR A 181 6.00 -7.05 -44.77
N VAL A 182 6.81 -6.80 -43.73
CA VAL A 182 6.51 -5.72 -42.76
C VAL A 182 6.51 -4.36 -43.45
N HIS A 183 7.47 -4.05 -44.31
CA HIS A 183 7.47 -2.77 -45.04
C HIS A 183 6.27 -2.62 -45.99
N GLN A 184 5.74 -3.72 -46.55
CA GLN A 184 4.46 -3.68 -47.28
C GLN A 184 3.29 -3.36 -46.34
N LEU A 185 3.20 -3.99 -45.17
CA LEU A 185 2.18 -3.71 -44.15
C LEU A 185 2.26 -2.27 -43.60
N GLU A 186 3.45 -1.68 -43.48
CA GLU A 186 3.67 -0.26 -43.14
C GLU A 186 3.02 0.69 -44.17
N THR A 187 2.86 0.25 -45.43
CA THR A 187 2.29 1.06 -46.52
C THR A 187 0.82 0.74 -46.83
N GLU A 188 0.44 -0.53 -46.83
CA GLU A 188 -0.92 -1.03 -47.09
C GLU A 188 -1.21 -2.23 -46.15
N PRO A 189 -1.74 -2.00 -44.93
CA PRO A 189 -2.03 -3.07 -43.98
C PRO A 189 -3.13 -4.00 -44.52
N SER A 190 -2.83 -5.30 -44.58
CA SER A 190 -3.71 -6.30 -45.19
C SER A 190 -3.65 -7.65 -44.47
N THR A 191 -4.78 -8.36 -44.45
CA THR A 191 -4.89 -9.70 -43.86
C THR A 191 -4.07 -10.76 -44.60
N GLU A 192 -3.76 -10.54 -45.88
CA GLU A 192 -2.85 -11.39 -46.63
C GLU A 192 -1.38 -11.15 -46.22
N GLY A 193 -0.98 -9.90 -46.01
CA GLY A 193 0.36 -9.56 -45.52
C GLY A 193 0.64 -10.08 -44.11
N THR A 194 -0.33 -10.02 -43.19
CA THR A 194 -0.17 -10.58 -41.83
C THR A 194 -0.10 -12.12 -41.85
N ALA A 195 -0.90 -12.78 -42.70
CA ALA A 195 -0.80 -14.23 -42.92
C ALA A 195 0.54 -14.65 -43.54
N GLN A 196 1.08 -13.86 -44.49
CA GLN A 196 2.42 -14.07 -45.04
C GLN A 196 3.53 -13.89 -43.97
N LEU A 197 3.41 -12.89 -43.10
CA LEU A 197 4.36 -12.66 -42.01
C LEU A 197 4.37 -13.83 -40.99
N LEU A 198 3.19 -14.34 -40.62
CA LEU A 198 3.05 -15.55 -39.79
C LEU A 198 3.68 -16.78 -40.46
N SER A 199 3.48 -16.96 -41.77
CA SER A 199 4.09 -18.06 -42.53
C SER A 199 5.63 -17.96 -42.58
N LEU A 200 6.18 -16.76 -42.69
CA LEU A 200 7.63 -16.52 -42.67
C LEU A 200 8.22 -16.72 -41.26
N ALA A 201 7.53 -16.30 -40.21
CA ALA A 201 7.91 -16.57 -38.83
C ALA A 201 7.93 -18.07 -38.52
N SER A 202 6.97 -18.84 -39.03
CA SER A 202 6.94 -20.30 -38.91
C SER A 202 8.13 -20.98 -39.62
N GLN A 203 8.46 -20.55 -40.84
CA GLN A 203 9.64 -21.05 -41.58
C GLN A 203 10.97 -20.71 -40.89
N LEU A 204 11.06 -19.53 -40.27
CA LEU A 204 12.20 -19.15 -39.43
C LEU A 204 12.26 -20.00 -38.16
N ASN A 205 11.14 -20.36 -37.54
CA ASN A 205 11.16 -21.26 -36.38
C ASN A 205 11.62 -22.69 -36.75
N GLU A 206 11.19 -23.23 -37.89
CA GLU A 206 11.61 -24.55 -38.40
C GLU A 206 13.13 -24.63 -38.64
N LYS A 207 13.74 -23.55 -39.14
CA LYS A 207 15.17 -23.50 -39.48
C LYS A 207 16.08 -23.13 -38.32
N ALA A 208 15.55 -22.55 -37.23
CA ALA A 208 16.35 -22.03 -36.11
C ALA A 208 17.27 -23.07 -35.43
N PRO A 209 16.87 -24.35 -35.19
CA PRO A 209 17.72 -25.34 -34.53
C PRO A 209 18.99 -25.73 -35.30
N LEU A 210 19.06 -25.43 -36.60
CA LEU A 210 20.22 -25.76 -37.46
C LEU A 210 21.40 -24.80 -37.25
N LEU A 211 21.15 -23.59 -36.71
CA LEU A 211 22.15 -22.53 -36.59
C LEU A 211 23.06 -22.69 -35.35
N THR A 212 24.04 -23.58 -35.43
CA THR A 212 24.91 -24.01 -34.30
C THR A 212 25.83 -22.96 -33.64
N ARG A 213 25.54 -21.64 -33.69
CA ARG A 213 26.27 -20.57 -32.96
C ARG A 213 25.34 -19.48 -32.38
N GLY A 214 25.05 -19.60 -31.09
CA GLY A 214 24.02 -18.81 -30.37
C GLY A 214 24.12 -17.28 -30.43
N SER A 215 25.31 -16.69 -30.64
CA SER A 215 25.43 -15.22 -30.73
C SER A 215 24.80 -14.62 -32.00
N ARG A 216 24.66 -15.41 -33.09
CA ARG A 216 23.91 -15.00 -34.29
C ARG A 216 22.42 -15.28 -34.16
N ILE A 217 22.02 -16.37 -33.48
CA ILE A 217 20.62 -16.64 -33.14
C ILE A 217 20.07 -15.48 -32.32
N ALA A 218 20.74 -15.09 -31.23
CA ALA A 218 20.28 -14.02 -30.35
C ALA A 218 20.02 -12.70 -31.10
N ALA A 219 20.92 -12.31 -32.00
CA ALA A 219 20.75 -11.12 -32.83
C ALA A 219 19.57 -11.25 -33.83
N ALA A 220 19.42 -12.41 -34.48
CA ALA A 220 18.32 -12.65 -35.43
C ALA A 220 16.95 -12.72 -34.74
N MET A 221 16.87 -13.32 -33.55
CA MET A 221 15.65 -13.35 -32.74
C MET A 221 15.31 -11.96 -32.18
N GLN A 222 16.31 -11.13 -31.87
CA GLN A 222 16.10 -9.73 -31.46
C GLN A 222 15.57 -8.87 -32.63
N GLU A 223 16.01 -9.10 -33.87
CA GLU A 223 15.38 -8.48 -35.04
C GLU A 223 13.94 -8.95 -35.26
N LEU A 224 13.64 -10.24 -35.06
CA LEU A 224 12.27 -10.77 -35.12
C LEU A 224 11.37 -10.18 -34.03
N PHE A 225 11.89 -9.99 -32.81
CA PHE A 225 11.16 -9.36 -31.71
C PHE A 225 10.80 -7.90 -32.03
N GLU A 226 11.74 -7.12 -32.59
CA GLU A 226 11.44 -5.76 -33.07
C GLU A 226 10.43 -5.73 -34.23
N LEU A 227 10.46 -6.72 -35.13
CA LEU A 227 9.48 -6.83 -36.21
C LEU A 227 8.07 -7.18 -35.67
N ALA A 228 7.97 -8.06 -34.68
CA ALA A 228 6.71 -8.41 -34.02
C ALA A 228 6.17 -7.23 -33.19
N ARG A 229 7.03 -6.54 -32.43
CA ARG A 229 6.68 -5.34 -31.65
C ARG A 229 6.10 -4.24 -32.53
N LYS A 230 6.70 -3.98 -33.70
CA LYS A 230 6.17 -3.04 -34.70
C LYS A 230 4.89 -3.52 -35.37
N ALA A 231 4.74 -4.82 -35.63
CA ALA A 231 3.50 -5.34 -36.19
C ALA A 231 2.29 -5.09 -35.25
N ALA A 232 2.49 -5.15 -33.93
CA ALA A 232 1.48 -4.81 -32.94
C ALA A 232 1.13 -3.30 -32.89
N GLU A 233 2.09 -2.41 -33.18
CA GLU A 233 1.89 -0.95 -33.21
C GLU A 233 0.91 -0.50 -34.32
N PHE A 234 0.72 -1.29 -35.38
CA PHE A 234 -0.28 -1.03 -36.44
C PHE A 234 -1.71 -1.51 -36.08
N GLY A 235 -1.96 -1.82 -34.80
CA GLY A 235 -3.18 -2.42 -34.27
C GLY A 235 -4.50 -1.61 -34.21
N PRO A 236 -4.62 -0.35 -34.66
CA PRO A 236 -5.94 0.30 -34.77
C PRO A 236 -6.36 0.54 -36.23
N THR A 237 -7.47 -0.08 -36.66
CA THR A 237 -8.27 0.48 -37.76
C THR A 237 -8.97 1.76 -37.30
N ARG A 238 -9.33 2.62 -38.25
CA ARG A 238 -9.68 4.04 -38.02
C ARG A 238 -10.95 4.30 -37.19
N ASP A 239 -11.71 3.25 -36.88
CA ASP A 239 -13.06 3.33 -36.33
C ASP A 239 -13.13 3.00 -34.82
N GLY A 240 -11.98 2.76 -34.17
CA GLY A 240 -11.83 2.81 -32.71
C GLY A 240 -12.23 1.56 -31.91
N SER A 241 -12.77 0.52 -32.55
CA SER A 241 -13.08 -0.78 -31.91
C SER A 241 -12.04 -1.84 -32.28
N SER A 242 -11.12 -2.16 -31.36
CA SER A 242 -10.17 -3.26 -31.53
C SER A 242 -10.58 -4.48 -30.70
N GLU A 243 -11.09 -5.52 -31.35
CA GLU A 243 -11.42 -6.82 -30.73
C GLU A 243 -10.17 -7.63 -30.31
N PHE A 244 -8.97 -7.04 -30.39
CA PHE A 244 -7.67 -7.70 -30.24
C PHE A 244 -6.75 -7.05 -29.19
N GLU A 245 -7.26 -6.10 -28.40
CA GLU A 245 -6.45 -5.34 -27.42
C GLU A 245 -5.75 -6.23 -26.37
N VAL A 246 -6.44 -7.28 -25.89
CA VAL A 246 -5.91 -8.30 -24.96
C VAL A 246 -4.77 -9.13 -25.58
N LEU A 247 -4.79 -9.32 -26.90
CA LEU A 247 -3.86 -10.18 -27.64
C LEU A 247 -2.50 -9.51 -27.92
N ASN A 248 -2.41 -8.18 -27.83
CA ASN A 248 -1.14 -7.46 -28.05
C ASN A 248 -0.21 -7.53 -26.82
N THR A 249 -0.62 -6.97 -25.68
CA THR A 249 0.28 -6.76 -24.54
C THR A 249 0.71 -8.06 -23.88
N ALA A 250 -0.24 -8.96 -23.57
CA ALA A 250 0.04 -10.19 -22.85
C ALA A 250 0.91 -11.19 -23.64
N VAL A 251 0.77 -11.21 -24.98
CA VAL A 251 1.60 -12.05 -25.85
C VAL A 251 3.02 -11.50 -25.97
N LEU A 252 3.19 -10.17 -26.06
CA LEU A 252 4.52 -9.55 -26.05
C LEU A 252 5.26 -9.78 -24.72
N GLU A 253 4.60 -9.59 -23.57
CA GLU A 253 5.15 -9.93 -22.25
C GLU A 253 5.59 -11.40 -22.16
N ALA A 254 4.78 -12.31 -22.69
CA ALA A 254 5.05 -13.74 -22.62
C ALA A 254 6.21 -14.17 -23.51
N ILE A 255 6.30 -13.63 -24.74
CA ILE A 255 7.44 -13.84 -25.63
C ILE A 255 8.72 -13.29 -24.98
N GLU A 256 8.65 -12.14 -24.30
CA GLU A 256 9.79 -11.60 -23.55
C GLU A 256 10.19 -12.51 -22.36
N LEU A 257 9.21 -13.03 -21.61
CA LEU A 257 9.47 -13.95 -20.49
C LEU A 257 10.07 -15.29 -20.97
N ALA A 258 9.61 -15.82 -22.10
CA ALA A 258 10.18 -17.00 -22.75
C ALA A 258 11.61 -16.73 -23.27
N TRP A 259 11.86 -15.55 -23.83
CA TRP A 259 13.20 -15.10 -24.27
C TRP A 259 14.18 -14.97 -23.09
N ARG A 260 13.76 -14.36 -21.97
CA ARG A 260 14.56 -14.29 -20.73
C ARG A 260 14.91 -15.70 -20.22
N ARG A 261 13.97 -16.66 -20.30
CA ARG A 261 14.24 -18.08 -19.94
C ARG A 261 15.23 -18.75 -20.90
N ALA A 262 15.08 -18.57 -22.22
CA ALA A 262 16.05 -19.07 -23.21
C ALA A 262 17.48 -18.55 -22.94
N GLN A 263 17.60 -17.27 -22.60
CA GLN A 263 18.87 -16.62 -22.29
C GLN A 263 19.53 -17.21 -21.04
N THR A 264 18.75 -17.67 -20.05
CA THR A 264 19.28 -18.38 -18.87
C THR A 264 19.59 -19.88 -19.11
N ALA A 265 18.80 -20.56 -19.95
CA ALA A 265 18.90 -22.01 -20.18
C ALA A 265 20.09 -22.43 -21.06
N SER A 266 20.68 -21.49 -21.82
CA SER A 266 21.80 -21.70 -22.75
C SER A 266 23.16 -22.07 -22.09
N THR A 267 23.15 -22.74 -20.94
CA THR A 267 24.35 -23.15 -20.19
C THR A 267 24.44 -24.65 -19.85
N SER A 268 23.41 -25.47 -20.11
CA SER A 268 23.52 -26.93 -19.98
C SER A 268 22.69 -27.75 -20.99
N SER A 269 23.32 -28.74 -21.64
CA SER A 269 22.67 -29.55 -22.69
C SER A 269 21.68 -30.62 -22.22
N HIS A 270 21.35 -30.64 -20.93
CA HIS A 270 20.20 -31.41 -20.44
C HIS A 270 18.95 -30.53 -20.38
N GLU A 271 19.10 -29.29 -19.90
CA GLU A 271 18.01 -28.30 -19.80
C GLU A 271 17.56 -27.86 -21.19
N GLU A 272 18.47 -27.73 -22.16
CA GLU A 272 18.16 -27.50 -23.58
C GLU A 272 17.05 -28.42 -24.12
N ARG A 273 17.08 -29.73 -23.81
CA ARG A 273 16.09 -30.70 -24.30
C ARG A 273 14.76 -30.69 -23.55
N VAL A 274 14.77 -30.27 -22.29
CA VAL A 274 13.52 -30.07 -21.53
C VAL A 274 12.84 -28.81 -22.05
N PHE A 275 13.63 -27.75 -22.28
CA PHE A 275 13.19 -26.48 -22.86
C PHE A 275 12.66 -26.62 -24.29
N GLU A 276 13.32 -27.42 -25.14
CA GLU A 276 12.85 -27.78 -26.49
C GLU A 276 11.46 -28.44 -26.44
N ALA A 277 11.27 -29.46 -25.59
CA ALA A 277 9.99 -30.16 -25.43
C ALA A 277 8.89 -29.32 -24.75
N ASP A 278 9.26 -28.34 -23.92
CA ASP A 278 8.31 -27.40 -23.30
C ASP A 278 7.92 -26.26 -24.25
N ILE A 279 8.82 -25.82 -25.15
CA ILE A 279 8.49 -24.93 -26.27
C ILE A 279 7.55 -25.64 -27.25
N GLU A 280 7.87 -26.87 -27.67
CA GLU A 280 6.97 -27.64 -28.54
C GLU A 280 5.58 -27.80 -27.91
N ARG A 281 5.49 -28.02 -26.60
CA ARG A 281 4.21 -28.08 -25.90
C ARG A 281 3.47 -26.73 -25.93
N ALA A 282 4.12 -25.66 -25.51
CA ALA A 282 3.54 -24.31 -25.49
C ALA A 282 3.04 -23.86 -26.88
N VAL A 283 3.79 -24.17 -27.95
CA VAL A 283 3.40 -23.86 -29.33
C VAL A 283 2.19 -24.69 -29.78
N ASN A 284 2.15 -25.99 -29.50
CA ASN A 284 1.02 -26.85 -29.87
C ASN A 284 -0.26 -26.54 -29.07
N GLU A 285 -0.13 -26.27 -27.77
CA GLU A 285 -1.25 -25.89 -26.91
C GLU A 285 -1.76 -24.47 -27.26
N GLY A 286 -0.85 -23.50 -27.44
CA GLY A 286 -1.20 -22.13 -27.81
C GLY A 286 -1.83 -22.00 -29.21
N THR A 287 -1.34 -22.75 -30.20
CA THR A 287 -1.98 -22.78 -31.54
C THR A 287 -3.35 -23.45 -31.52
N THR A 288 -3.59 -24.42 -30.63
CA THR A 288 -4.91 -25.03 -30.43
C THR A 288 -5.88 -24.05 -29.79
N ALA A 289 -5.47 -23.38 -28.70
CA ALA A 289 -6.29 -22.40 -28.00
C ALA A 289 -6.60 -21.17 -28.88
N LEU A 290 -5.63 -20.70 -29.69
CA LEU A 290 -5.85 -19.60 -30.63
C LEU A 290 -6.91 -19.95 -31.70
N GLN A 291 -6.94 -21.20 -32.18
CA GLN A 291 -8.00 -21.66 -33.10
C GLN A 291 -9.38 -21.66 -32.42
N GLN A 292 -9.46 -22.05 -31.15
CA GLN A 292 -10.70 -22.00 -30.36
C GLN A 292 -11.16 -20.55 -30.11
N CYS A 293 -10.24 -19.62 -29.80
CA CYS A 293 -10.56 -18.20 -29.68
C CYS A 293 -11.19 -17.65 -30.97
N HIS A 294 -10.61 -17.97 -32.14
CA HIS A 294 -11.20 -17.58 -33.43
C HIS A 294 -12.56 -18.24 -33.72
N GLU A 295 -12.76 -19.51 -33.36
CA GLU A 295 -14.06 -20.19 -33.52
C GLU A 295 -15.14 -19.54 -32.63
N PHE A 296 -14.84 -19.30 -31.35
CA PHE A 296 -15.80 -18.70 -30.42
C PHE A 296 -16.06 -17.22 -30.71
N SER A 297 -15.04 -16.42 -31.08
CA SER A 297 -15.22 -15.04 -31.56
C SER A 297 -16.16 -14.97 -32.76
N SER A 298 -15.94 -15.80 -33.79
CA SER A 298 -16.81 -15.89 -34.97
C SER A 298 -18.24 -16.33 -34.61
N LYS A 299 -18.40 -17.23 -33.63
CA LYS A 299 -19.70 -17.67 -33.11
C LYS A 299 -20.44 -16.53 -32.37
N VAL A 300 -19.74 -15.76 -31.53
CA VAL A 300 -20.27 -14.59 -30.81
C VAL A 300 -20.81 -13.56 -31.81
N ALA A 301 -20.00 -13.13 -32.78
CA ALA A 301 -20.40 -12.16 -33.81
C ALA A 301 -21.62 -12.63 -34.63
N SER A 302 -21.68 -13.93 -34.96
CA SER A 302 -22.83 -14.51 -35.66
C SER A 302 -24.12 -14.46 -34.81
N LEU A 303 -24.05 -14.79 -33.52
CA LEU A 303 -25.20 -14.81 -32.61
C LEU A 303 -25.72 -13.41 -32.29
N GLU A 304 -24.84 -12.41 -32.20
CA GLU A 304 -25.24 -11.01 -32.02
C GLU A 304 -26.01 -10.48 -33.23
N HIS A 305 -25.53 -10.78 -34.45
CA HIS A 305 -26.25 -10.46 -35.69
C HIS A 305 -27.60 -11.20 -35.79
N GLU A 306 -27.70 -12.47 -35.37
CA GLU A 306 -28.97 -13.19 -35.30
C GLU A 306 -29.94 -12.59 -34.26
N LEU A 307 -29.45 -12.21 -33.08
CA LEU A 307 -30.24 -11.50 -32.06
C LEU A 307 -30.78 -10.16 -32.56
N GLN A 308 -29.95 -9.37 -33.25
CA GLN A 308 -30.36 -8.10 -33.86
C GLN A 308 -31.43 -8.34 -34.94
N SER A 309 -31.24 -9.36 -35.78
CA SER A 309 -32.20 -9.79 -36.80
C SER A 309 -33.54 -10.23 -36.21
N VAL A 310 -33.53 -10.97 -35.09
CA VAL A 310 -34.75 -11.40 -34.38
C VAL A 310 -35.44 -10.24 -33.67
N ALA A 311 -34.68 -9.31 -33.07
CA ALA A 311 -35.24 -8.11 -32.46
C ALA A 311 -36.00 -7.24 -33.47
N GLU A 312 -35.46 -7.04 -34.67
CA GLU A 312 -36.13 -6.27 -35.73
C GLU A 312 -37.38 -6.98 -36.27
N LYS A 313 -37.32 -8.32 -36.46
CA LYS A 313 -38.51 -9.13 -36.79
C LYS A 313 -39.60 -8.99 -35.72
N LEU A 314 -39.23 -8.90 -34.44
CA LEU A 314 -40.17 -8.78 -33.31
C LEU A 314 -40.83 -7.39 -33.26
N ARG A 315 -40.10 -6.31 -33.62
CA ARG A 315 -40.67 -4.96 -33.81
C ARG A 315 -41.79 -4.95 -34.85
N VAL A 316 -41.55 -5.53 -36.03
CA VAL A 316 -42.48 -5.50 -37.18
C VAL A 316 -43.67 -6.48 -37.04
N THR A 317 -43.54 -7.53 -36.22
CA THR A 317 -44.55 -8.60 -36.15
C THR A 317 -45.73 -8.23 -35.25
N ASN A 318 -46.94 -8.10 -35.82
CA ASN A 318 -48.16 -7.76 -35.08
C ASN A 318 -48.99 -8.96 -34.55
N GLY A 319 -48.70 -10.19 -34.98
CA GLY A 319 -49.45 -11.38 -34.56
C GLY A 319 -48.98 -11.94 -33.22
N PRO A 320 -49.84 -12.16 -32.20
CA PRO A 320 -49.40 -12.52 -30.84
C PRO A 320 -48.64 -13.86 -30.79
N ASN A 321 -49.12 -14.88 -31.49
CA ASN A 321 -48.44 -16.19 -31.54
C ASN A 321 -47.07 -16.11 -32.23
N ALA A 322 -46.92 -15.22 -33.23
CA ALA A 322 -45.67 -15.02 -33.96
C ALA A 322 -44.67 -14.17 -33.15
N ARG A 323 -45.15 -13.17 -32.38
CA ARG A 323 -44.34 -12.47 -31.37
C ARG A 323 -43.86 -13.44 -30.28
N LEU A 324 -44.71 -14.37 -29.83
CA LEU A 324 -44.33 -15.38 -28.84
C LEU A 324 -43.23 -16.31 -29.36
N SER A 325 -43.33 -16.82 -30.60
CA SER A 325 -42.26 -17.65 -31.19
C SER A 325 -40.95 -16.87 -31.40
N LEU A 326 -41.02 -15.62 -31.85
CA LEU A 326 -39.83 -14.77 -31.97
C LEU A 326 -39.21 -14.44 -30.60
N ALA A 327 -40.02 -14.27 -29.56
CA ALA A 327 -39.54 -14.06 -28.20
C ALA A 327 -38.85 -15.31 -27.62
N THR A 328 -39.34 -16.53 -27.93
CA THR A 328 -38.61 -17.77 -27.57
C THR A 328 -37.30 -17.90 -28.33
N THR A 329 -37.26 -17.59 -29.63
CA THR A 329 -36.01 -17.58 -30.41
C THR A 329 -35.01 -16.53 -29.91
N LYS A 330 -35.47 -15.32 -29.53
CA LYS A 330 -34.59 -14.31 -28.91
C LYS A 330 -33.97 -14.80 -27.60
N ARG A 331 -34.76 -15.48 -26.75
CA ARG A 331 -34.25 -16.07 -25.50
C ARG A 331 -33.26 -17.20 -25.73
N GLN A 332 -33.48 -18.02 -26.75
CA GLN A 332 -32.55 -19.09 -27.12
C GLN A 332 -31.19 -18.51 -27.55
N HIS A 333 -31.16 -17.60 -28.54
CA HIS A 333 -29.90 -17.00 -28.99
C HIS A 333 -29.19 -16.16 -27.92
N ALA A 334 -29.92 -15.60 -26.95
CA ALA A 334 -29.32 -14.92 -25.80
C ALA A 334 -28.61 -15.89 -24.84
N SER A 335 -29.13 -17.11 -24.66
CA SER A 335 -28.43 -18.19 -23.93
C SER A 335 -27.20 -18.64 -24.70
N GLU A 336 -27.36 -18.93 -25.99
CA GLU A 336 -26.30 -19.39 -26.88
C GLU A 336 -25.16 -18.37 -26.98
N LEU A 337 -25.46 -17.07 -26.90
CA LEU A 337 -24.48 -15.97 -26.87
C LEU A 337 -23.71 -15.92 -25.54
N SER A 338 -24.38 -16.10 -24.40
CA SER A 338 -23.69 -16.19 -23.09
C SER A 338 -22.72 -17.36 -23.12
N GLU A 339 -23.20 -18.56 -23.48
CA GLU A 339 -22.40 -19.78 -23.58
C GLU A 339 -21.22 -19.64 -24.57
N ALA A 340 -21.35 -18.81 -25.62
CA ALA A 340 -20.27 -18.53 -26.56
C ALA A 340 -19.22 -17.53 -26.00
N ARG A 341 -19.64 -16.53 -25.21
CA ARG A 341 -18.74 -15.58 -24.53
C ARG A 341 -18.00 -16.24 -23.36
N ASP A 342 -18.68 -17.09 -22.60
CA ASP A 342 -18.07 -17.90 -21.53
C ASP A 342 -16.99 -18.83 -22.13
N ALA A 343 -17.29 -19.49 -23.26
CA ALA A 343 -16.34 -20.35 -23.97
C ALA A 343 -15.16 -19.58 -24.61
N LEU A 344 -15.39 -18.37 -25.12
CA LEU A 344 -14.32 -17.48 -25.59
C LEU A 344 -13.38 -17.11 -24.43
N THR A 345 -13.93 -16.70 -23.29
CA THR A 345 -13.16 -16.33 -22.09
C THR A 345 -12.30 -17.49 -21.58
N GLN A 346 -12.85 -18.72 -21.60
CA GLN A 346 -12.11 -19.94 -21.27
C GLN A 346 -10.98 -20.21 -22.27
N ALA A 347 -11.23 -20.07 -23.58
CA ALA A 347 -10.20 -20.26 -24.61
C ALA A 347 -9.08 -19.21 -24.52
N GLU A 348 -9.39 -17.96 -24.16
CA GLU A 348 -8.39 -16.93 -23.85
C GLU A 348 -7.52 -17.32 -22.64
N HIS A 349 -8.11 -17.89 -21.58
CA HIS A 349 -7.36 -18.37 -20.42
C HIS A 349 -6.49 -19.59 -20.76
N GLU A 350 -6.99 -20.52 -21.59
CA GLU A 350 -6.19 -21.66 -22.08
C GLU A 350 -5.04 -21.19 -22.99
N LEU A 351 -5.27 -20.16 -23.82
CA LEU A 351 -4.24 -19.51 -24.65
C LEU A 351 -3.16 -18.83 -23.79
N LEU A 352 -3.56 -18.03 -22.79
CA LEU A 352 -2.65 -17.39 -21.85
C LEU A 352 -1.87 -18.42 -21.02
N HIS A 353 -2.49 -19.50 -20.57
CA HIS A 353 -1.82 -20.56 -19.81
C HIS A 353 -0.82 -21.34 -20.67
N ALA A 354 -1.18 -21.71 -21.90
CA ALA A 354 -0.28 -22.39 -22.84
C ALA A 354 0.95 -21.54 -23.18
N ILE A 355 0.76 -20.23 -23.32
CA ILE A 355 1.81 -19.24 -23.59
C ILE A 355 2.63 -18.91 -22.33
N CYS A 356 2.05 -18.99 -21.13
CA CYS A 356 2.68 -18.70 -19.84
C CYS A 356 2.48 -19.81 -18.77
N PRO A 357 3.02 -21.04 -18.96
CA PRO A 357 2.73 -22.21 -18.12
C PRO A 357 3.32 -22.19 -16.68
N ASN A 358 3.70 -21.00 -16.18
CA ASN A 358 4.25 -20.76 -14.83
C ASN A 358 3.94 -19.32 -14.35
N ARG A 359 2.83 -18.69 -14.77
CA ARG A 359 2.33 -17.40 -14.25
C ARG A 359 1.05 -17.68 -13.46
N ASP A 360 0.97 -17.23 -12.21
CA ASP A 360 -0.27 -17.33 -11.42
C ASP A 360 -1.37 -16.47 -12.05
N THR A 361 -2.38 -17.12 -12.63
CA THR A 361 -3.44 -16.47 -13.43
C THR A 361 -4.39 -15.61 -12.60
N SER A 362 -4.44 -15.83 -11.28
CA SER A 362 -5.22 -15.00 -10.34
C SER A 362 -4.92 -13.50 -10.47
N SER A 363 -3.66 -13.14 -10.76
CA SER A 363 -3.22 -11.76 -10.99
C SER A 363 -3.84 -11.08 -12.22
N LEU A 364 -4.51 -11.83 -13.09
CA LEU A 364 -5.22 -11.32 -14.27
C LEU A 364 -6.75 -11.42 -14.15
N GLU A 365 -7.26 -12.22 -13.20
CA GLU A 365 -8.70 -12.32 -12.91
C GLU A 365 -9.22 -11.05 -12.21
N GLU A 366 -8.44 -10.49 -11.30
CA GLU A 366 -8.82 -9.31 -10.48
C GLU A 366 -9.16 -8.10 -11.37
N GLY A 367 -8.31 -7.75 -12.35
CA GLY A 367 -8.55 -6.63 -13.29
C GLY A 367 -9.69 -6.85 -14.30
N ARG A 368 -10.20 -8.09 -14.45
CA ARG A 368 -11.37 -8.40 -15.31
C ARG A 368 -12.71 -8.32 -14.59
N GLN A 369 -12.72 -8.41 -13.26
CA GLN A 369 -13.96 -8.27 -12.48
C GLN A 369 -14.42 -6.80 -12.39
N GLU A 370 -13.48 -5.85 -12.39
CA GLU A 370 -13.81 -4.42 -12.36
C GLU A 370 -14.40 -3.93 -13.70
N THR A 371 -13.82 -4.34 -14.83
CA THR A 371 -14.28 -3.94 -16.18
C THR A 371 -15.59 -4.60 -16.63
N THR A 372 -16.03 -5.68 -15.98
CA THR A 372 -17.31 -6.34 -16.28
C THR A 372 -18.48 -5.85 -15.41
N ALA A 373 -18.23 -5.07 -14.36
CA ALA A 373 -19.27 -4.52 -13.50
C ALA A 373 -20.09 -3.39 -14.15
N ASP A 374 -19.45 -2.59 -15.02
CA ASP A 374 -20.01 -1.35 -15.60
C ASP A 374 -20.70 -1.54 -16.97
N SER A 375 -21.21 -2.75 -17.26
CA SER A 375 -21.93 -2.99 -18.52
C SER A 375 -23.04 -4.04 -18.42
N ILE A 376 -24.17 -3.72 -19.09
CA ILE A 376 -25.37 -4.54 -19.27
C ILE A 376 -26.28 -4.66 -18.02
N ASP A 377 -26.76 -3.52 -17.49
CA ASP A 377 -28.04 -3.51 -16.75
C ASP A 377 -29.22 -3.60 -17.74
N ILE A 378 -29.56 -4.82 -18.17
CA ILE A 378 -30.83 -5.08 -18.85
C ILE A 378 -31.92 -5.24 -17.79
N THR A 379 -32.38 -4.10 -17.25
CA THR A 379 -33.61 -4.02 -16.48
C THR A 379 -34.78 -4.50 -17.33
N ALA A 380 -35.37 -5.63 -16.96
CA ALA A 380 -36.48 -6.23 -17.69
C ALA A 380 -37.79 -5.45 -17.44
N GLU A 381 -38.01 -4.37 -18.18
CA GLU A 381 -39.29 -3.64 -18.22
C GLU A 381 -40.46 -4.61 -18.42
N THR A 382 -41.19 -4.87 -17.35
CA THR A 382 -42.26 -5.85 -17.32
C THR A 382 -43.60 -5.12 -17.47
N GLU A 383 -44.01 -4.87 -18.72
CA GLU A 383 -45.32 -4.27 -19.03
C GLU A 383 -46.46 -5.02 -18.30
N PRO A 384 -47.23 -4.36 -17.41
CA PRO A 384 -48.33 -5.01 -16.72
C PRO A 384 -49.53 -5.18 -17.66
N LEU A 385 -49.85 -6.43 -18.00
CA LEU A 385 -51.07 -6.78 -18.73
C LEU A 385 -52.33 -6.29 -17.98
N PRO A 386 -53.32 -5.70 -18.66
CA PRO A 386 -54.46 -5.05 -18.01
C PRO A 386 -55.39 -6.06 -17.32
N THR A 387 -55.75 -5.77 -16.07
CA THR A 387 -56.58 -6.62 -15.23
C THR A 387 -58.00 -6.74 -15.77
N ARG A 388 -58.42 -7.98 -16.10
CA ARG A 388 -59.74 -8.28 -16.64
C ARG A 388 -60.83 -8.10 -15.58
N THR A 389 -61.58 -7.00 -15.67
CA THR A 389 -62.74 -6.74 -14.80
C THR A 389 -63.89 -7.71 -15.11
N GLU A 390 -64.41 -8.41 -14.09
CA GLU A 390 -65.66 -9.17 -14.21
C GLU A 390 -66.87 -8.31 -13.84
N LEU A 391 -68.02 -8.55 -14.48
CA LEU A 391 -69.23 -7.76 -14.26
C LEU A 391 -69.98 -8.21 -12.98
N GLY A 392 -70.04 -7.34 -11.98
CA GLY A 392 -71.00 -7.39 -10.88
C GLY A 392 -72.13 -6.37 -11.10
N THR A 393 -73.39 -6.81 -11.09
CA THR A 393 -74.55 -5.99 -11.47
C THR A 393 -75.18 -5.19 -10.31
N ASN A 394 -75.99 -4.19 -10.69
CA ASN A 394 -76.97 -3.43 -9.88
C ASN A 394 -76.43 -2.21 -9.10
N SER A 395 -77.20 -1.13 -8.87
CA SER A 395 -78.41 -0.61 -9.55
C SER A 395 -78.79 0.77 -8.97
N ALA A 396 -78.91 1.81 -9.81
CA ALA A 396 -79.48 3.14 -9.51
C ALA A 396 -78.73 3.96 -8.41
N THR A 397 -78.93 5.28 -8.21
CA THR A 397 -79.94 6.22 -8.74
C THR A 397 -79.37 7.65 -8.85
N GLU A 398 -79.75 8.37 -9.92
CA GLU A 398 -79.97 9.83 -10.06
C GLU A 398 -79.20 10.92 -9.24
N THR A 399 -78.68 11.94 -9.99
CA THR A 399 -78.67 13.41 -9.68
C THR A 399 -77.77 13.96 -8.53
N HIS A 400 -77.32 15.22 -8.49
CA HIS A 400 -77.06 16.30 -9.49
C HIS A 400 -76.25 17.44 -8.80
N PHE A 401 -75.41 18.20 -9.55
CA PHE A 401 -74.93 19.59 -9.23
C PHE A 401 -74.05 19.76 -7.95
N VAL A 402 -73.23 20.81 -7.74
CA VAL A 402 -72.40 21.65 -8.65
C VAL A 402 -71.35 22.43 -7.82
N ALA A 403 -70.23 22.82 -8.46
CA ALA A 403 -69.25 23.86 -8.08
C ALA A 403 -68.41 23.78 -6.76
N GLU A 404 -67.14 24.19 -6.92
CA GLU A 404 -66.36 25.21 -6.19
C GLU A 404 -67.03 26.05 -5.05
N PRO A 405 -66.27 26.67 -4.10
CA PRO A 405 -64.91 27.21 -4.32
C PRO A 405 -63.87 27.10 -3.17
N GLU A 406 -62.65 27.56 -3.51
CA GLU A 406 -61.64 28.34 -2.75
C GLU A 406 -61.29 28.08 -1.27
N ALA A 407 -60.01 28.32 -0.97
CA ALA A 407 -59.40 28.25 0.35
C ALA A 407 -59.62 29.52 1.20
N PHE A 408 -59.35 29.45 2.52
CA PHE A 408 -58.62 30.50 3.24
C PHE A 408 -57.96 29.97 4.54
N ASP A 409 -56.97 30.72 5.04
CA ASP A 409 -56.11 30.42 6.19
C ASP A 409 -56.76 30.61 7.59
N PRO A 410 -56.16 30.10 8.68
CA PRO A 410 -56.75 30.03 10.02
C PRO A 410 -56.46 31.25 10.92
N PRO A 411 -57.18 31.37 12.07
CA PRO A 411 -56.77 32.21 13.19
C PRO A 411 -56.55 31.47 14.53
N THR A 412 -55.83 32.14 15.42
CA THR A 412 -55.38 31.71 16.77
C THR A 412 -56.43 31.95 17.89
N SER A 413 -56.15 31.44 19.11
CA SER A 413 -56.35 32.10 20.43
C SER A 413 -57.32 31.50 21.48
N SER A 414 -56.71 30.95 22.54
CA SER A 414 -56.86 31.27 23.99
C SER A 414 -58.22 31.34 24.74
N ALA A 415 -58.30 30.60 25.85
CA ALA A 415 -59.00 30.88 27.14
C ALA A 415 -58.41 29.91 28.22
N GLU A 416 -57.96 30.28 29.44
CA GLU A 416 -58.64 30.88 30.62
C GLU A 416 -59.58 29.94 31.41
N VAL A 417 -59.67 29.89 32.77
CA VAL A 417 -58.80 30.32 33.90
C VAL A 417 -59.33 29.70 35.25
N THR A 418 -58.70 29.97 36.43
CA THR A 418 -59.10 29.66 37.86
C THR A 418 -58.73 28.29 38.49
N SER A 419 -58.81 28.07 39.83
CA SER A 419 -58.31 28.83 41.02
C SER A 419 -58.59 28.07 42.37
N ALA A 420 -57.59 28.03 43.27
CA ALA A 420 -57.63 27.88 44.75
C ALA A 420 -58.42 26.73 45.49
N GLY A 421 -57.80 26.12 46.52
CA GLY A 421 -58.49 25.33 47.57
C GLY A 421 -57.61 24.37 48.42
N GLU A 422 -57.52 24.61 49.74
CA GLU A 422 -56.89 23.78 50.80
C GLU A 422 -57.79 22.57 51.24
N PRO A 423 -57.50 21.70 52.27
CA PRO A 423 -56.42 21.70 53.28
C PRO A 423 -55.80 20.32 53.70
N ASP A 424 -54.97 20.37 54.75
CA ASP A 424 -54.92 19.49 55.96
C ASP A 424 -53.61 18.73 56.30
N ASN A 425 -53.54 18.15 57.52
CA ASN A 425 -52.35 18.14 58.39
C ASN A 425 -52.02 16.79 59.09
N SER A 426 -50.89 16.73 59.81
CA SER A 426 -50.61 15.96 61.06
C SER A 426 -49.93 14.56 61.07
N LEU A 427 -48.74 14.51 61.73
CA LEU A 427 -48.27 13.53 62.76
C LEU A 427 -47.92 12.06 62.33
N SER A 428 -47.03 11.28 62.98
CA SER A 428 -45.99 11.52 64.02
C SER A 428 -45.02 10.31 64.22
N GLU A 429 -43.76 10.57 64.61
CA GLU A 429 -42.88 9.80 65.55
C GLU A 429 -42.53 8.30 65.25
N THR A 430 -41.55 7.59 65.85
CA THR A 430 -40.66 7.77 67.04
C THR A 430 -39.17 7.34 66.78
N ASN A 431 -38.25 7.72 67.69
CA ASN A 431 -36.88 7.19 67.87
C ASN A 431 -36.79 6.40 69.20
N PRO A 432 -35.72 5.59 69.48
CA PRO A 432 -34.71 6.04 70.49
C PRO A 432 -33.26 5.43 70.41
N SER A 433 -32.26 6.26 70.77
CA SER A 433 -31.00 6.00 71.56
C SER A 433 -30.02 4.84 71.21
N GLU A 434 -28.74 4.79 71.62
CA GLU A 434 -27.95 5.56 72.61
C GLU A 434 -26.41 5.44 72.40
N GLY A 435 -25.62 6.46 72.81
CA GLY A 435 -24.16 6.40 73.12
C GLY A 435 -23.14 6.29 71.95
N ASP A 436 -21.88 6.74 72.09
CA ASP A 436 -21.24 7.60 73.11
C ASP A 436 -19.94 8.26 72.54
N ALA A 437 -19.31 9.19 73.29
CA ALA A 437 -18.19 10.08 72.89
C ALA A 437 -16.79 9.56 73.36
N PRO A 438 -15.62 10.28 73.37
CA PRO A 438 -15.37 11.73 73.17
C PRO A 438 -14.06 12.15 72.41
N GLU A 439 -13.64 13.40 72.68
CA GLU A 439 -12.47 14.26 72.36
C GLU A 439 -11.05 13.58 72.41
N GLU A 440 -9.91 14.17 71.97
CA GLU A 440 -9.33 15.51 72.25
C GLU A 440 -8.44 16.15 71.14
N GLU A 441 -7.92 17.35 71.47
CA GLU A 441 -7.34 18.47 70.69
C GLU A 441 -5.87 18.34 70.17
N PRO A 442 -5.38 19.32 69.36
CA PRO A 442 -4.01 19.36 68.82
C PRO A 442 -3.00 20.13 69.71
N MET A 443 -1.70 20.09 69.35
CA MET A 443 -0.64 20.93 69.94
C MET A 443 0.42 21.36 68.91
N SER A 444 1.21 22.39 69.26
CA SER A 444 2.02 23.22 68.34
C SER A 444 3.53 23.26 68.66
N GLU A 445 4.23 24.19 68.01
CA GLU A 445 5.68 24.46 68.04
C GLU A 445 6.31 24.69 69.43
N GLU A 446 7.60 24.36 69.59
CA GLU A 446 8.54 25.20 70.35
C GLU A 446 9.99 25.07 69.81
N LEU A 447 10.84 26.08 70.05
CA LEU A 447 12.26 26.17 69.64
C LEU A 447 13.23 25.87 70.81
N VAL A 448 14.55 26.03 70.56
CA VAL A 448 15.54 26.77 71.40
C VAL A 448 16.86 26.03 71.73
N HIS A 449 17.97 26.54 71.15
CA HIS A 449 19.40 26.58 71.58
C HIS A 449 20.19 25.28 71.94
N GLU A 450 21.38 24.99 71.34
CA GLU A 450 22.76 25.56 71.52
C GLU A 450 23.58 24.76 72.59
N ALA A 451 24.91 24.55 72.57
CA ALA A 451 26.05 25.07 71.79
C ALA A 451 27.30 24.12 71.86
N THR A 452 28.24 24.19 70.89
CA THR A 452 29.70 23.83 70.98
C THR A 452 30.07 22.33 71.29
N ILE A 453 31.23 21.72 71.00
CA ILE A 453 32.59 22.06 70.49
C ILE A 453 33.26 20.72 69.99
N ASP A 454 34.32 20.55 69.16
CA ASP A 454 35.25 21.38 68.36
C ASP A 454 35.97 20.51 67.27
N ALA A 455 36.85 21.13 66.46
CA ALA A 455 38.10 20.62 65.85
C ALA A 455 38.14 19.65 64.63
N SER A 456 38.69 20.20 63.52
CA SER A 456 39.60 19.57 62.51
C SER A 456 39.05 18.53 61.50
N THR A 457 39.47 18.48 60.22
CA THR A 457 40.55 19.21 59.49
C THR A 457 40.34 19.23 57.95
N GLU A 458 40.66 20.36 57.32
CA GLU A 458 41.25 20.58 55.97
C GLU A 458 40.66 20.01 54.65
N THR A 459 40.81 20.83 53.59
CA THR A 459 40.54 20.61 52.14
C THR A 459 39.07 20.46 51.70
N GLY A 460 38.61 21.11 50.61
CA GLY A 460 39.24 22.13 49.76
C GLY A 460 38.27 22.72 48.72
N ASN A 461 38.31 24.04 48.48
CA ASN A 461 37.32 24.76 47.67
C ASN A 461 37.55 24.64 46.14
N THR A 462 36.54 24.18 45.39
CA THR A 462 36.26 24.64 43.99
C THR A 462 34.90 24.12 43.49
N LEU A 463 33.77 24.75 43.86
CA LEU A 463 32.46 24.47 43.22
C LEU A 463 31.36 25.54 43.39
N GLU A 464 31.73 26.82 43.52
CA GLU A 464 30.74 27.91 43.76
C GLU A 464 30.99 29.17 42.89
N SER A 465 31.39 28.98 41.63
CA SER A 465 31.54 30.07 40.65
C SER A 465 31.00 29.75 39.26
N ALA A 466 30.21 28.68 39.12
CA ALA A 466 29.64 28.24 37.85
C ALA A 466 28.21 28.76 37.58
N LEU A 467 27.42 29.11 38.61
CA LEU A 467 25.99 29.43 38.49
C LEU A 467 25.63 30.91 38.21
N ASN A 468 26.61 31.80 38.01
CA ASN A 468 26.34 33.25 37.86
C ASN A 468 27.01 33.87 36.61
N ARG A 469 27.07 33.12 35.50
CA ARG A 469 27.37 33.64 34.16
C ARG A 469 26.54 32.94 33.10
N SER A 470 25.42 33.57 32.74
CA SER A 470 24.95 33.78 31.35
C SER A 470 23.56 34.43 31.33
N THR A 471 23.45 35.66 31.84
CA THR A 471 22.54 36.61 31.20
C THR A 471 23.17 36.99 29.87
N SER A 472 22.98 36.13 28.87
CA SER A 472 23.37 36.41 27.50
C SER A 472 22.66 37.69 27.05
N GLU A 473 23.39 38.62 26.46
CA GLU A 473 22.77 39.71 25.71
C GLU A 473 21.93 39.06 24.61
N ILE A 474 20.63 39.34 24.59
CA ILE A 474 19.75 38.82 23.55
C ILE A 474 20.22 39.46 22.24
N PHE A 475 20.87 38.66 21.40
CA PHE A 475 21.28 39.07 20.07
C PHE A 475 20.02 39.19 19.21
N ILE A 476 19.36 40.35 19.29
CA ILE A 476 18.30 40.74 18.37
C ILE A 476 18.93 40.74 16.98
N PRO A 477 18.47 39.89 16.04
CA PRO A 477 19.02 39.88 14.69
C PRO A 477 18.91 41.27 14.07
N THR A 478 19.98 41.79 13.50
CA THR A 478 19.91 43.07 12.80
C THR A 478 18.98 42.93 11.60
N GLU A 479 18.03 43.86 11.51
CA GLU A 479 16.94 43.88 10.52
C GLU A 479 17.45 43.68 9.08
N GLU A 480 18.62 44.25 8.77
CA GLU A 480 19.39 44.10 7.53
C GLU A 480 19.66 42.63 7.14
N ALA A 481 20.00 41.77 8.11
CA ALA A 481 20.29 40.34 7.88
C ALA A 481 19.02 39.53 7.59
N CYS A 482 17.87 39.96 8.10
CA CYS A 482 16.57 39.37 7.75
C CYS A 482 16.07 39.89 6.40
N SER A 483 16.29 41.18 6.07
CA SER A 483 15.89 41.74 4.76
C SER A 483 16.60 41.07 3.57
N ALA A 484 17.84 40.59 3.77
CA ALA A 484 18.57 39.82 2.75
C ALA A 484 18.06 38.38 2.54
N ILE A 485 17.13 37.93 3.39
CA ILE A 485 16.45 36.62 3.30
C ILE A 485 15.03 36.77 2.78
N THR A 486 14.35 37.86 3.15
CA THR A 486 13.10 38.32 2.52
C THR A 486 13.38 39.14 1.27
N ASP A 487 14.29 38.66 0.41
CA ASP A 487 14.50 39.23 -0.92
C ASP A 487 13.20 39.19 -1.73
N GLU A 488 12.99 40.17 -2.61
CA GLU A 488 11.74 40.35 -3.37
C GLU A 488 11.41 39.12 -4.22
N ARG A 489 12.42 38.33 -4.60
CA ARG A 489 12.29 37.08 -5.38
C ARG A 489 11.95 35.85 -4.51
N CYS A 490 12.29 35.87 -3.22
CA CYS A 490 11.98 34.81 -2.27
C CYS A 490 10.60 34.98 -1.60
N GLY A 491 10.11 36.22 -1.47
CA GLY A 491 8.78 36.52 -0.91
C GLY A 491 7.63 35.67 -1.48
N PRO A 492 7.47 35.55 -2.81
CA PRO A 492 6.41 34.76 -3.42
C PRO A 492 6.42 33.27 -3.05
N ILE A 493 7.60 32.68 -2.79
CA ILE A 493 7.70 31.27 -2.36
C ILE A 493 6.97 31.08 -1.01
N TRP A 494 7.11 32.05 -0.11
CA TRP A 494 6.42 32.05 1.18
C TRP A 494 4.92 32.36 1.04
N SER A 495 4.54 33.34 0.22
CA SER A 495 3.11 33.62 -0.04
C SER A 495 2.38 32.46 -0.72
N ALA A 496 3.07 31.66 -1.54
CA ALA A 496 2.51 30.42 -2.09
C ALA A 496 2.30 29.35 -0.99
N LEU A 497 3.27 29.17 -0.08
CA LEU A 497 3.13 28.26 1.07
C LEU A 497 2.00 28.69 2.02
N GLU A 498 1.88 29.98 2.34
CA GLU A 498 0.81 30.55 3.16
C GLU A 498 -0.58 30.26 2.56
N ARG A 499 -0.68 30.27 1.23
CA ARG A 499 -1.89 29.93 0.46
C ARG A 499 -2.05 28.42 0.21
N ASN A 500 -1.23 27.56 0.82
CA ASN A 500 -1.21 26.10 0.62
C ASN A 500 -0.97 25.65 -0.86
N GLN A 501 -0.13 26.40 -1.57
CA GLN A 501 0.25 26.14 -2.96
C GLN A 501 1.71 25.67 -3.01
N ALA A 502 1.99 24.56 -2.34
CA ALA A 502 3.34 24.00 -2.23
C ALA A 502 3.91 23.55 -3.58
N GLY A 503 3.07 23.16 -4.55
CA GLY A 503 3.48 22.91 -5.94
C GLY A 503 3.91 24.20 -6.63
N LEU A 504 3.13 25.27 -6.50
CA LEU A 504 3.49 26.60 -7.00
C LEU A 504 4.79 27.14 -6.36
N ALA A 505 4.97 26.93 -5.05
CA ALA A 505 6.19 27.27 -4.32
C ALA A 505 7.41 26.48 -4.82
N TYR A 506 7.25 25.16 -5.07
CA TYR A 506 8.27 24.30 -5.68
C TYR A 506 8.73 24.86 -7.03
N TRP A 507 7.80 25.21 -7.92
CA TRP A 507 8.14 25.73 -9.25
C TRP A 507 8.77 27.13 -9.18
N MET A 508 8.32 28.00 -8.28
CA MET A 508 8.93 29.32 -8.06
C MET A 508 10.37 29.19 -7.56
N ALA A 509 10.61 28.34 -6.56
CA ALA A 509 11.96 28.04 -6.07
C ALA A 509 12.86 27.41 -7.16
N ARG A 510 12.29 26.57 -8.04
CA ARG A 510 13.01 25.96 -9.17
C ARG A 510 13.36 26.98 -10.27
N ALA A 511 12.55 28.02 -10.46
CA ALA A 511 12.87 29.14 -11.35
C ALA A 511 13.97 30.03 -10.75
N VAL A 512 13.83 30.44 -9.49
CA VAL A 512 14.84 31.24 -8.75
C VAL A 512 16.19 30.51 -8.68
N HIS A 513 16.20 29.18 -8.43
CA HIS A 513 17.42 28.36 -8.40
C HIS A 513 18.22 28.37 -9.72
N GLN A 514 17.56 28.58 -10.86
CA GLN A 514 18.22 28.65 -12.18
C GLN A 514 18.78 30.05 -12.48
N SER A 515 18.54 31.02 -11.61
CA SER A 515 19.13 32.36 -11.71
C SER A 515 20.62 32.34 -11.29
N PRO A 516 21.52 33.03 -12.01
CA PRO A 516 22.96 33.03 -11.70
C PRO A 516 23.34 33.91 -10.50
N GLU A 517 22.37 34.34 -9.67
CA GLU A 517 22.58 35.25 -8.55
C GLU A 517 22.74 34.47 -7.22
N PRO A 518 23.69 34.87 -6.34
CA PRO A 518 23.96 34.16 -5.08
C PRO A 518 22.93 34.52 -3.99
N LEU A 519 21.66 34.20 -4.24
CA LEU A 519 20.55 34.42 -3.32
C LEU A 519 20.39 33.26 -2.32
N ARG A 520 19.82 33.55 -1.15
CA ARG A 520 19.42 32.53 -0.17
C ARG A 520 17.93 32.20 -0.38
N TYR A 521 17.65 31.07 -1.01
CA TYR A 521 16.31 30.57 -1.31
C TYR A 521 16.08 29.19 -0.67
N ILE A 522 14.81 28.79 -0.53
CA ILE A 522 14.45 27.43 -0.12
C ILE A 522 14.78 26.48 -1.27
N ARG A 523 15.48 25.38 -0.99
CA ARG A 523 15.78 24.35 -2.00
C ARG A 523 14.46 23.82 -2.61
N PRO A 524 14.30 23.78 -3.95
CA PRO A 524 13.11 23.22 -4.55
C PRO A 524 12.92 21.75 -4.15
N GLU A 525 13.99 20.99 -3.91
CA GLU A 525 13.93 19.59 -3.47
C GLU A 525 13.12 19.44 -2.17
N LEU A 526 13.31 20.35 -1.21
CA LEU A 526 12.57 20.39 0.06
C LEU A 526 11.09 20.74 -0.16
N LEU A 527 10.80 21.72 -1.01
CA LEU A 527 9.42 22.14 -1.30
C LEU A 527 8.65 21.08 -2.09
N GLY A 528 9.32 20.37 -3.00
CA GLY A 528 8.74 19.22 -3.69
C GLY A 528 8.40 18.09 -2.70
N ALA A 529 9.26 17.84 -1.71
CA ALA A 529 8.99 16.84 -0.68
C ALA A 529 7.83 17.27 0.25
N VAL A 530 7.73 18.55 0.61
CA VAL A 530 6.58 19.10 1.36
C VAL A 530 5.27 19.00 0.56
N ALA A 531 5.30 19.29 -0.74
CA ALA A 531 4.12 19.19 -1.61
C ALA A 531 3.64 17.75 -1.80
N LEU A 532 4.57 16.78 -1.82
CA LEU A 532 4.27 15.36 -2.04
C LEU A 532 3.92 14.59 -0.76
N SER A 533 4.44 14.98 0.41
CA SER A 533 4.31 14.22 1.66
C SER A 533 2.87 14.01 2.13
N GLU A 534 2.01 15.02 1.95
CA GLU A 534 0.58 14.95 2.28
C GLU A 534 -0.22 14.03 1.36
N HIS A 535 0.28 13.78 0.15
CA HIS A 535 -0.40 13.02 -0.89
C HIS A 535 0.00 11.54 -0.95
N VAL A 536 1.02 11.11 -0.18
CA VAL A 536 1.40 9.69 -0.05
C VAL A 536 0.23 8.87 0.49
N LEU A 537 -0.08 7.76 -0.18
CA LEU A 537 -1.06 6.75 0.21
C LEU A 537 -0.47 5.33 0.21
N THR A 538 0.52 5.04 -0.64
CA THR A 538 1.09 3.68 -0.76
C THR A 538 2.59 3.66 -0.41
N PRO A 539 3.14 2.52 0.05
CA PRO A 539 4.55 2.42 0.43
C PRO A 539 5.50 2.40 -0.79
N ASP A 540 5.03 1.97 -1.95
CA ASP A 540 5.83 1.59 -3.12
C ASP A 540 5.45 2.34 -4.43
N GLY A 541 4.41 3.18 -4.42
CA GLY A 541 3.90 3.91 -5.58
C GLY A 541 4.73 5.13 -6.03
N GLU A 542 4.23 5.82 -7.06
CA GLU A 542 4.97 6.87 -7.78
C GLU A 542 5.42 8.03 -6.86
N ILE A 543 4.58 8.46 -5.91
CA ILE A 543 4.94 9.51 -4.95
C ILE A 543 6.08 9.05 -4.03
N SER A 544 6.04 7.80 -3.53
CA SER A 544 7.09 7.22 -2.68
C SER A 544 8.46 7.21 -3.40
N GLN A 545 8.46 6.76 -4.66
CA GLN A 545 9.66 6.75 -5.51
C GLN A 545 10.15 8.17 -5.84
N ARG A 546 9.23 9.13 -6.05
CA ARG A 546 9.58 10.53 -6.28
C ARG A 546 10.18 11.18 -5.04
N LEU A 547 9.64 10.91 -3.87
CA LEU A 547 10.18 11.34 -2.58
C LEU A 547 11.57 10.76 -2.34
N GLU A 548 11.81 9.48 -2.63
CA GLU A 548 13.16 8.89 -2.52
C GLU A 548 14.19 9.65 -3.37
N MET A 549 13.83 10.03 -4.61
CA MET A 549 14.71 10.84 -5.45
C MET A 549 14.98 12.24 -4.88
N LEU A 550 13.98 12.89 -4.24
CA LEU A 550 14.18 14.20 -3.63
C LEU A 550 15.03 14.12 -2.35
N TYR A 551 14.77 13.15 -1.49
CA TYR A 551 15.49 12.94 -0.23
C TYR A 551 16.97 12.58 -0.42
N ARG A 552 17.34 11.96 -1.54
CA ARG A 552 18.75 11.69 -1.89
C ARG A 552 19.58 12.94 -2.18
N GLU A 553 18.94 14.07 -2.52
CA GLU A 553 19.60 15.35 -2.78
C GLU A 553 19.72 16.23 -1.52
N PHE A 554 19.15 15.80 -0.37
CA PHE A 554 19.19 16.58 0.88
C PHE A 554 20.57 16.46 1.55
N ASP A 555 21.06 17.58 2.06
CA ASP A 555 22.30 17.69 2.84
C ASP A 555 21.96 18.18 4.26
N GLU A 556 22.57 17.56 5.28
CA GLU A 556 22.37 17.90 6.70
C GLU A 556 22.67 19.38 6.99
N SER A 557 23.67 19.95 6.29
CA SER A 557 24.07 21.35 6.42
C SER A 557 22.99 22.37 6.01
N TRP A 558 21.92 21.96 5.33
CA TRP A 558 20.77 22.84 5.04
C TRP A 558 19.91 23.13 6.28
N PHE A 559 20.02 22.28 7.32
CA PHE A 559 19.18 22.29 8.51
C PHE A 559 19.95 22.64 9.79
N ASP A 560 21.28 22.66 9.71
CA ASP A 560 22.18 23.04 10.80
C ASP A 560 22.14 24.55 11.15
N ALA A 561 22.60 24.86 12.36
CA ALA A 561 22.80 26.22 12.86
C ALA A 561 24.20 26.77 12.51
N ASP A 562 24.46 27.00 11.21
CA ASP A 562 25.63 27.74 10.76
C ASP A 562 25.67 29.15 11.40
N PRO A 563 26.80 29.62 11.98
CA PRO A 563 26.97 30.98 12.48
C PRO A 563 26.62 32.12 11.49
N GLU A 564 26.69 31.88 10.17
CA GLU A 564 26.28 32.81 9.12
C GLU A 564 24.80 32.69 8.73
N THR A 565 24.00 31.88 9.47
CA THR A 565 22.56 31.68 9.24
C THR A 565 21.73 32.24 10.39
N PRO A 566 20.83 33.20 10.13
CA PRO A 566 19.89 33.67 11.14
C PRO A 566 19.02 32.52 11.68
N PRO A 567 18.88 32.35 13.00
CA PRO A 567 18.24 31.17 13.60
C PRO A 567 16.75 31.02 13.23
N ALA A 568 16.09 32.11 12.84
CA ALA A 568 14.76 32.12 12.27
C ALA A 568 14.67 31.31 10.95
N TRP A 569 15.70 31.40 10.10
CA TRP A 569 15.77 30.63 8.85
C TRP A 569 15.97 29.14 9.12
N THR A 570 16.95 28.78 9.97
CA THR A 570 17.17 27.39 10.39
C THR A 570 15.90 26.77 10.98
N ARG A 571 15.17 27.50 11.84
CA ARG A 571 13.88 27.07 12.39
C ARG A 571 12.83 26.82 11.30
N ALA A 572 12.67 27.76 10.36
CA ALA A 572 11.74 27.61 9.24
C ALA A 572 12.09 26.42 8.34
N MET A 573 13.37 26.19 8.03
CA MET A 573 13.82 25.02 7.26
C MET A 573 13.53 23.71 7.99
N ASN A 574 13.74 23.65 9.31
CA ASN A 574 13.44 22.47 10.14
C ASN A 574 11.93 22.17 10.22
N TRP A 575 11.06 23.19 10.26
CA TRP A 575 9.61 22.99 10.21
C TRP A 575 9.11 22.53 8.84
N LEU A 576 9.70 23.01 7.74
CA LEU A 576 9.44 22.47 6.40
C LEU A 576 9.96 21.03 6.26
N LEU A 577 11.16 20.73 6.79
CA LEU A 577 11.70 19.36 6.83
C LEU A 577 10.76 18.41 7.56
N PHE A 578 10.29 18.80 8.75
CA PHE A 578 9.33 18.03 9.54
C PHE A 578 8.03 17.77 8.75
N SER A 579 7.55 18.78 8.05
CA SER A 579 6.37 18.68 7.17
C SER A 579 6.56 17.73 5.99
N SER A 580 7.78 17.61 5.47
CA SER A 580 8.10 16.65 4.41
C SER A 580 8.16 15.20 4.93
N VAL A 581 8.78 14.94 6.09
CA VAL A 581 9.04 13.55 6.52
C VAL A 581 7.90 12.87 7.29
N LEU A 582 7.06 13.62 8.01
CA LEU A 582 6.17 13.08 9.05
C LEU A 582 5.27 11.91 8.59
N ARG A 583 4.60 12.07 7.44
CA ARG A 583 3.70 11.05 6.85
C ARG A 583 4.48 9.98 6.07
N PRO A 584 5.50 10.33 5.25
CA PRO A 584 6.42 9.37 4.63
C PRO A 584 7.14 8.40 5.58
N ILE A 585 7.47 8.79 6.82
CA ILE A 585 8.03 7.88 7.84
C ILE A 585 7.12 6.67 8.09
N LEU A 586 5.80 6.90 8.14
CA LEU A 586 4.82 5.85 8.45
C LEU A 586 4.44 5.03 7.23
N LEU A 587 4.16 5.68 6.09
CA LEU A 587 3.66 5.01 4.89
C LEU A 587 4.79 4.42 4.04
N CYS A 588 5.87 5.16 3.80
CA CYS A 588 6.94 4.76 2.88
C CYS A 588 8.35 4.90 3.50
N PRO A 589 8.67 4.19 4.60
CA PRO A 589 9.99 4.29 5.26
C PRO A 589 11.18 3.90 4.34
N LYS A 590 10.93 3.14 3.26
CA LYS A 590 11.93 2.83 2.20
C LYS A 590 12.46 4.10 1.49
N SER A 591 11.67 5.17 1.42
CA SER A 591 12.02 6.41 0.73
C SER A 591 13.23 7.16 1.34
N GLY A 592 13.72 6.74 2.50
CA GLY A 592 14.77 7.44 3.23
C GLY A 592 14.24 8.53 4.17
N ALA A 593 12.92 8.75 4.24
CA ALA A 593 12.29 9.73 5.13
C ALA A 593 12.76 9.63 6.60
N SER A 594 12.89 8.42 7.15
CA SER A 594 13.40 8.20 8.53
C SER A 594 14.90 8.49 8.69
N GLY A 595 15.68 8.47 7.61
CA GLY A 595 17.09 8.89 7.62
C GLY A 595 17.20 10.41 7.56
N VAL A 596 16.47 11.03 6.63
CA VAL A 596 16.38 12.50 6.47
C VAL A 596 15.75 13.18 7.70
N ALA A 597 14.82 12.52 8.39
CA ALA A 597 14.33 12.97 9.69
C ALA A 597 15.45 13.12 10.74
N GLY A 598 16.57 12.41 10.58
CA GLY A 598 17.77 12.57 11.41
C GLY A 598 18.26 14.02 11.50
N PHE A 599 18.13 14.81 10.44
CA PHE A 599 18.58 16.20 10.35
C PHE A 599 17.66 17.20 11.10
N LEU A 600 16.63 16.74 11.82
CA LEU A 600 15.64 17.58 12.49
C LEU A 600 16.10 18.12 13.85
N HIS A 601 16.59 19.35 13.84
CA HIS A 601 16.92 20.15 15.02
C HIS A 601 15.68 20.88 15.57
N LEU A 602 14.72 20.11 16.10
CA LEU A 602 13.46 20.64 16.65
C LEU A 602 13.64 21.17 18.09
N GLY A 603 13.24 22.42 18.33
CA GLY A 603 13.24 23.01 19.67
C GLY A 603 12.05 22.59 20.55
N ALA A 604 10.92 22.24 19.93
CA ALA A 604 9.69 21.83 20.61
C ALA A 604 9.74 20.35 21.00
N ALA A 605 9.42 20.04 22.26
CA ALA A 605 9.61 18.70 22.81
C ALA A 605 8.55 17.71 22.29
N SER A 606 7.32 18.17 22.10
CA SER A 606 6.22 17.35 21.57
C SER A 606 6.50 16.87 20.14
N LEU A 607 7.01 17.74 19.25
CA LEU A 607 7.34 17.40 17.87
C LEU A 607 8.41 16.31 17.78
N HIS A 608 9.44 16.38 18.62
CA HIS A 608 10.44 15.32 18.73
C HIS A 608 9.79 13.99 19.18
N GLN A 609 8.86 14.03 20.14
CA GLN A 609 8.16 12.83 20.61
C GLN A 609 7.20 12.25 19.55
N VAL A 610 6.49 13.09 18.78
CA VAL A 610 5.67 12.66 17.63
C VAL A 610 6.56 11.97 16.59
N ARG A 611 7.67 12.62 16.17
CA ARG A 611 8.66 12.06 15.23
C ARG A 611 9.15 10.70 15.72
N GLN A 612 9.68 10.63 16.93
CA GLN A 612 10.24 9.41 17.50
C GLN A 612 9.19 8.29 17.60
N THR A 613 7.96 8.58 18.01
CA THR A 613 6.90 7.56 18.09
C THR A 613 6.53 7.01 16.71
N CYS A 614 6.62 7.84 15.66
CA CYS A 614 6.42 7.40 14.28
C CYS A 614 7.59 6.54 13.77
N GLU A 615 8.84 6.90 14.10
CA GLU A 615 10.03 6.09 13.79
C GLU A 615 10.01 4.73 14.52
N ASP A 616 9.70 4.72 15.82
CA ASP A 616 9.55 3.52 16.65
C ASP A 616 8.40 2.62 16.16
N PHE A 617 7.34 3.18 15.59
CA PHE A 617 6.31 2.41 14.89
C PHE A 617 6.83 1.86 13.55
N ALA A 618 7.43 2.68 12.70
CA ALA A 618 7.91 2.28 11.38
C ALA A 618 8.94 1.14 11.47
N GLN A 619 9.82 1.17 12.48
CA GLN A 619 10.76 0.08 12.76
C GLN A 619 10.04 -1.20 13.22
N ARG A 620 9.03 -1.11 14.09
CA ARG A 620 8.22 -2.29 14.53
C ARG A 620 7.30 -2.84 13.43
N ALA A 621 6.90 -2.00 12.48
CA ALA A 621 6.08 -2.36 11.35
C ALA A 621 6.91 -2.75 10.09
N GLN A 622 8.24 -2.78 10.20
CA GLN A 622 9.11 -3.18 9.09
C GLN A 622 8.78 -4.59 8.60
N GLY A 623 8.48 -4.72 7.30
CA GLY A 623 8.06 -5.97 6.67
C GLY A 623 6.55 -6.14 6.49
N PHE A 624 5.73 -5.22 7.00
CA PHE A 624 4.33 -5.07 6.57
C PHE A 624 4.23 -4.09 5.39
N HIS A 625 3.29 -4.32 4.49
CA HIS A 625 2.87 -3.32 3.49
C HIS A 625 1.89 -2.37 4.20
N LEU A 626 2.16 -1.05 4.15
CA LEU A 626 1.45 -0.03 4.91
C LEU A 626 0.79 0.98 3.97
N GLU A 627 -0.43 0.66 3.53
CA GLU A 627 -1.27 1.59 2.80
C GLU A 627 -2.02 2.52 3.77
N ALA A 628 -2.39 3.71 3.30
CA ALA A 628 -3.27 4.60 4.05
C ALA A 628 -4.63 3.94 4.39
N ALA A 629 -5.12 3.04 3.55
CA ALA A 629 -6.31 2.21 3.83
C ALA A 629 -6.11 1.29 5.05
N THR A 630 -4.90 0.76 5.27
CA THR A 630 -4.56 -0.09 6.43
C THR A 630 -4.71 0.67 7.76
N PHE A 631 -4.51 2.00 7.77
CA PHE A 631 -4.75 2.83 8.94
C PHE A 631 -6.24 3.08 9.22
N LYS A 632 -7.15 2.80 8.28
CA LYS A 632 -8.61 2.97 8.41
C LYS A 632 -9.35 1.72 8.88
N THR A 633 -8.72 0.54 8.77
CA THR A 633 -9.31 -0.78 9.11
C THR A 633 -9.85 -0.96 10.55
N PRO A 634 -9.38 -0.30 11.64
CA PRO A 634 -9.92 -0.59 12.98
C PRO A 634 -11.41 -0.25 13.16
N ARG A 635 -12.04 0.52 12.27
CA ARG A 635 -13.50 0.75 12.27
C ARG A 635 -14.28 -0.56 12.14
N GLU A 636 -13.82 -1.50 11.30
CA GLU A 636 -14.45 -2.81 11.16
C GLU A 636 -14.39 -3.59 12.47
N SER A 637 -13.22 -3.66 13.12
CA SER A 637 -13.01 -4.40 14.36
C SER A 637 -13.82 -3.83 15.53
N ALA A 638 -13.85 -2.50 15.68
CA ALA A 638 -14.57 -1.82 16.76
C ALA A 638 -16.10 -1.90 16.57
N GLU A 639 -16.59 -1.68 15.35
CA GLU A 639 -18.02 -1.78 15.05
C GLU A 639 -18.50 -3.24 15.04
N TRP A 640 -17.69 -4.19 14.55
CA TRP A 640 -17.94 -5.64 14.71
C TRP A 640 -18.09 -6.01 16.19
N GLN A 641 -17.15 -5.58 17.05
CA GLN A 641 -17.18 -5.85 18.48
C GLN A 641 -18.44 -5.24 19.13
N ARG A 642 -18.80 -4.01 18.76
CA ARG A 642 -20.03 -3.34 19.20
C ARG A 642 -21.29 -4.11 18.79
N GLN A 643 -21.38 -4.56 17.54
CA GLN A 643 -22.52 -5.33 17.04
C GLN A 643 -22.62 -6.71 17.69
N VAL A 644 -21.49 -7.37 17.91
CA VAL A 644 -21.39 -8.63 18.68
C VAL A 644 -21.87 -8.43 20.12
N ASP A 645 -21.48 -7.33 20.79
CA ASP A 645 -21.91 -7.04 22.16
C ASP A 645 -23.39 -6.66 22.26
N VAL A 646 -23.95 -5.96 21.26
CA VAL A 646 -25.40 -5.75 21.13
C VAL A 646 -26.14 -7.09 21.04
N VAL A 647 -25.66 -8.03 20.22
CA VAL A 647 -26.29 -9.36 20.07
C VAL A 647 -26.14 -10.22 21.33
N LYS A 648 -25.03 -10.11 22.09
CA LYS A 648 -24.90 -10.74 23.42
C LYS A 648 -25.98 -10.23 24.38
N VAL A 649 -26.16 -8.91 24.47
CA VAL A 649 -27.14 -8.29 25.37
C VAL A 649 -28.57 -8.65 24.95
N GLU A 650 -28.89 -8.66 23.65
CA GLU A 650 -30.17 -9.13 23.13
C GLU A 650 -30.43 -10.61 23.49
N ALA A 651 -29.44 -11.49 23.30
CA ALA A 651 -29.55 -12.92 23.60
C ALA A 651 -29.70 -13.19 25.11
N GLN A 652 -28.94 -12.48 25.95
CA GLN A 652 -29.05 -12.56 27.41
C GLN A 652 -30.43 -12.09 27.90
N ALA A 653 -30.88 -10.91 27.46
CA ALA A 653 -32.19 -10.37 27.82
C ALA A 653 -33.36 -11.20 27.26
N TRP A 654 -33.17 -11.92 26.14
CA TRP A 654 -34.14 -12.90 25.64
C TRP A 654 -34.16 -14.16 26.51
N LEU A 655 -32.99 -14.70 26.91
CA LEU A 655 -32.88 -15.87 27.79
C LEU A 655 -33.49 -15.62 29.17
N GLU A 656 -33.26 -14.45 29.77
CA GLU A 656 -33.89 -14.04 31.04
C GLU A 656 -35.41 -13.92 30.95
N ARG A 657 -35.92 -13.46 29.79
CA ARG A 657 -37.35 -13.32 29.52
C ARG A 657 -38.02 -14.67 29.24
N ALA A 658 -37.31 -15.63 28.63
CA ALA A 658 -37.89 -16.86 28.10
C ALA A 658 -38.63 -17.73 29.16
N PRO A 659 -38.17 -17.91 30.41
CA PRO A 659 -38.92 -18.61 31.46
C PRO A 659 -40.28 -17.98 31.81
N SER A 660 -40.44 -16.67 31.60
CA SER A 660 -41.69 -15.94 31.87
C SER A 660 -42.73 -16.03 30.74
N MET A 661 -42.33 -16.53 29.56
CA MET A 661 -43.20 -16.61 28.39
C MET A 661 -44.31 -17.65 28.57
N LYS A 662 -45.53 -17.18 28.82
CA LYS A 662 -46.73 -18.03 29.00
C LYS A 662 -47.11 -18.74 27.70
N MET A 663 -46.98 -20.06 27.67
CA MET A 663 -47.51 -20.89 26.57
C MET A 663 -49.00 -21.19 26.77
N LEU A 664 -49.75 -21.25 25.67
CA LEU A 664 -51.20 -21.46 25.64
C LEU A 664 -51.67 -22.87 26.07
N PHE A 665 -50.74 -23.79 26.33
CA PHE A 665 -51.04 -25.18 26.67
C PHE A 665 -50.02 -25.74 27.66
N GLN A 666 -50.47 -26.47 28.68
CA GLN A 666 -49.61 -26.92 29.79
C GLN A 666 -48.47 -27.84 29.33
N ALA A 667 -48.72 -28.69 28.33
CA ALA A 667 -47.69 -29.55 27.75
C ALA A 667 -46.60 -28.74 27.03
N ALA A 668 -47.00 -27.74 26.24
CA ALA A 668 -46.08 -26.79 25.62
C ALA A 668 -45.23 -26.04 26.67
N SER A 669 -45.82 -25.64 27.81
CA SER A 669 -45.08 -25.04 28.92
C SER A 669 -44.03 -26.00 29.52
N GLN A 670 -44.33 -27.30 29.62
CA GLN A 670 -43.39 -28.29 30.16
C GLN A 670 -42.23 -28.57 29.19
N VAL A 671 -42.51 -28.71 27.89
CA VAL A 671 -41.47 -28.83 26.85
C VAL A 671 -40.60 -27.57 26.80
N TRP A 672 -41.21 -26.38 26.85
CA TRP A 672 -40.51 -25.10 26.89
C TRP A 672 -39.57 -24.99 28.09
N GLN A 673 -40.05 -25.33 29.29
CA GLN A 673 -39.22 -25.40 30.50
C GLN A 673 -38.10 -26.44 30.41
N GLN A 674 -38.26 -27.53 29.64
CA GLN A 674 -37.18 -28.49 29.41
C GLN A 674 -36.13 -27.94 28.43
N TRP A 675 -36.55 -27.23 27.38
CA TRP A 675 -35.64 -26.64 26.39
C TRP A 675 -34.81 -25.46 26.92
N LEU A 676 -35.27 -24.80 27.99
CA LEU A 676 -34.57 -23.73 28.70
C LEU A 676 -33.68 -24.21 29.87
N LYS A 677 -33.70 -25.50 30.23
CA LYS A 677 -32.75 -26.05 31.21
C LYS A 677 -31.34 -26.12 30.62
N THR A 678 -30.34 -26.23 31.48
CA THR A 678 -29.00 -26.69 31.10
C THR A 678 -29.10 -27.98 30.30
N ASP A 679 -28.27 -28.09 29.25
CA ASP A 679 -28.33 -29.12 28.19
C ASP A 679 -29.57 -29.09 27.25
N GLY A 680 -30.54 -28.20 27.50
CA GLY A 680 -31.73 -28.00 26.66
C GLY A 680 -31.43 -27.40 25.28
N LEU A 681 -32.38 -27.56 24.35
CA LEU A 681 -32.26 -27.14 22.94
C LEU A 681 -31.95 -25.64 22.77
N ILE A 682 -32.70 -24.79 23.47
CA ILE A 682 -32.57 -23.34 23.38
C ILE A 682 -31.35 -22.85 24.16
N TRP A 683 -31.07 -23.49 25.31
CA TRP A 683 -29.86 -23.24 26.10
C TRP A 683 -28.58 -23.48 25.28
N LYS A 684 -28.47 -24.65 24.62
CA LYS A 684 -27.34 -24.99 23.73
C LYS A 684 -27.15 -24.01 22.57
N MET A 685 -28.23 -23.37 22.10
CA MET A 685 -28.18 -22.45 20.97
C MET A 685 -27.83 -21.01 21.38
N LEU A 686 -28.39 -20.50 22.48
CA LEU A 686 -28.24 -19.09 22.88
C LEU A 686 -27.24 -18.84 24.01
N THR A 687 -26.94 -19.81 24.88
CA THR A 687 -25.95 -19.59 25.95
C THR A 687 -24.54 -19.31 25.40
N PRO A 688 -24.03 -19.99 24.34
CA PRO A 688 -22.75 -19.61 23.75
C PRO A 688 -22.76 -18.20 23.13
N VAL A 689 -23.89 -17.79 22.53
CA VAL A 689 -24.10 -16.45 21.96
C VAL A 689 -24.02 -15.39 23.06
N ALA A 690 -24.83 -15.52 24.11
CA ALA A 690 -24.84 -14.59 25.25
C ALA A 690 -23.50 -14.52 26.00
N GLN A 691 -22.72 -15.61 25.99
CA GLN A 691 -21.40 -15.70 26.61
C GLN A 691 -20.23 -15.33 25.67
N GLY A 692 -20.49 -15.03 24.39
CA GLY A 692 -19.45 -14.67 23.41
C GLY A 692 -18.46 -15.79 23.08
N GLN A 693 -18.87 -17.05 23.16
CA GLN A 693 -18.00 -18.22 23.01
C GLN A 693 -17.82 -18.60 21.54
N SER A 694 -16.96 -17.88 20.82
CA SER A 694 -16.65 -18.11 19.40
C SER A 694 -16.20 -19.55 19.11
N GLU A 695 -15.55 -20.21 20.07
CA GLU A 695 -15.15 -21.63 19.98
C GLU A 695 -16.33 -22.61 19.77
N ASN A 696 -17.55 -22.21 20.15
CA ASN A 696 -18.76 -23.02 20.03
C ASN A 696 -19.55 -22.77 18.73
N LEU A 697 -19.05 -21.98 17.78
CA LEU A 697 -19.76 -21.58 16.56
C LEU A 697 -20.33 -22.79 15.79
N GLU A 698 -19.51 -23.81 15.50
CA GLU A 698 -20.00 -25.03 14.82
C GLU A 698 -21.12 -25.74 15.59
N SER A 699 -21.09 -25.69 16.93
CA SER A 699 -22.07 -26.34 17.80
C SER A 699 -23.42 -25.63 17.67
N VAL A 700 -23.41 -24.29 17.71
CA VAL A 700 -24.60 -23.46 17.50
C VAL A 700 -25.15 -23.67 16.07
N SER A 701 -24.28 -23.67 15.05
CA SER A 701 -24.67 -23.94 13.65
C SER A 701 -25.30 -25.33 13.46
N ARG A 702 -24.73 -26.38 14.09
CA ARG A 702 -25.31 -27.73 14.09
C ARG A 702 -26.67 -27.79 14.79
N VAL A 703 -26.86 -27.07 15.90
CA VAL A 703 -28.17 -26.97 16.57
C VAL A 703 -29.18 -26.26 15.67
N ILE A 704 -28.84 -25.11 15.07
CA ILE A 704 -29.71 -24.38 14.14
C ILE A 704 -30.11 -25.26 12.95
N ALA A 705 -29.17 -26.00 12.35
CA ALA A 705 -29.46 -26.90 11.24
C ALA A 705 -30.53 -27.95 11.61
N SER A 706 -30.47 -28.50 12.82
CA SER A 706 -31.44 -29.50 13.31
C SER A 706 -32.88 -28.98 13.50
N VAL A 707 -33.05 -27.66 13.69
CA VAL A 707 -34.36 -27.01 13.91
C VAL A 707 -34.85 -26.15 12.74
N SER A 708 -34.03 -25.93 11.70
CA SER A 708 -34.30 -24.93 10.65
C SER A 708 -35.46 -25.27 9.71
N THR A 709 -36.01 -26.50 9.74
CA THR A 709 -37.22 -26.85 8.98
C THR A 709 -38.41 -27.09 9.91
N ALA A 710 -39.58 -26.55 9.54
CA ALA A 710 -40.80 -26.66 10.36
C ALA A 710 -41.14 -28.12 10.72
N ASN A 711 -41.01 -29.04 9.74
CA ASN A 711 -41.25 -30.47 9.94
C ASN A 711 -40.26 -31.13 10.93
N ALA A 712 -39.02 -30.67 11.00
CA ALA A 712 -38.06 -31.15 12.00
C ALA A 712 -38.37 -30.57 13.39
N LEU A 713 -38.72 -29.27 13.46
CA LEU A 713 -39.11 -28.62 14.70
C LEU A 713 -40.37 -29.24 15.31
N GLU A 714 -41.42 -29.51 14.52
CA GLU A 714 -42.63 -30.20 15.01
C GLU A 714 -42.31 -31.62 15.52
N ARG A 715 -41.44 -32.37 14.84
CA ARG A 715 -40.97 -33.69 15.32
C ARG A 715 -40.21 -33.57 16.64
N LEU A 716 -39.34 -32.57 16.79
CA LEU A 716 -38.61 -32.31 18.04
C LEU A 716 -39.54 -31.88 19.18
N ILE A 717 -40.61 -31.12 18.91
CA ILE A 717 -41.65 -30.80 19.89
C ILE A 717 -42.38 -32.09 20.31
N GLN A 718 -42.88 -32.89 19.36
CA GLN A 718 -43.60 -34.14 19.64
C GLN A 718 -42.74 -35.17 20.37
N GLU A 719 -41.44 -35.28 20.04
CA GLU A 719 -40.52 -36.16 20.75
C GLU A 719 -40.23 -35.65 22.17
N SER A 720 -40.02 -34.34 22.33
CA SER A 720 -39.81 -33.74 23.66
C SER A 720 -41.04 -33.92 24.56
N ASP A 721 -42.24 -33.69 24.03
CA ASP A 721 -43.53 -33.90 24.70
C ASP A 721 -43.72 -35.35 25.17
N ARG A 722 -43.45 -36.32 24.29
CA ARG A 722 -43.46 -37.75 24.61
C ARG A 722 -42.44 -38.13 25.68
N ARG A 723 -41.29 -37.44 25.76
CA ARG A 723 -40.25 -37.64 26.78
C ARG A 723 -40.58 -36.95 28.11
N SER A 724 -41.23 -35.79 28.11
CA SER A 724 -41.50 -35.00 29.32
C SER A 724 -42.76 -35.40 30.08
N ILE A 725 -43.83 -35.78 29.36
CA ILE A 725 -45.17 -36.04 29.95
C ILE A 725 -45.49 -37.53 30.00
N GLY A 726 -44.87 -38.32 29.11
CA GLY A 726 -45.23 -39.71 28.87
C GLY A 726 -46.58 -39.87 28.16
N LYS A 727 -46.95 -41.13 27.87
CA LYS A 727 -48.07 -41.50 26.97
C LYS A 727 -49.50 -41.26 27.52
N ARG A 728 -49.74 -40.18 28.28
CA ARG A 728 -51.04 -39.85 28.89
C ARG A 728 -51.51 -38.39 28.68
N GLY A 729 -50.75 -37.56 27.98
CA GLY A 729 -51.19 -36.22 27.58
C GLY A 729 -52.06 -36.22 26.32
N ASN A 730 -52.86 -35.16 26.15
CA ASN A 730 -53.42 -34.80 24.84
C ASN A 730 -52.34 -34.13 23.99
N GLU A 731 -52.31 -34.40 22.69
CA GLU A 731 -51.32 -33.82 21.76
C GLU A 731 -51.40 -32.28 21.72
N ILE A 732 -50.24 -31.64 21.61
CA ILE A 732 -50.12 -30.17 21.61
C ILE A 732 -50.87 -29.58 20.40
N HIS A 733 -51.95 -28.85 20.66
CA HIS A 733 -52.78 -28.25 19.62
C HIS A 733 -52.02 -27.23 18.76
N THR A 734 -52.43 -27.11 17.48
CA THR A 734 -51.79 -26.28 16.45
C THR A 734 -51.46 -24.86 16.92
N ARG A 735 -52.36 -24.18 17.64
CA ARG A 735 -52.12 -22.81 18.13
C ARG A 735 -50.96 -22.71 19.13
N ALA A 736 -50.72 -23.75 19.94
CA ALA A 736 -49.56 -23.83 20.83
C ALA A 736 -48.29 -24.24 20.09
N LEU A 737 -48.38 -25.10 19.07
CA LEU A 737 -47.25 -25.40 18.16
C LEU A 737 -46.79 -24.13 17.44
N SER A 738 -47.70 -23.33 16.87
CA SER A 738 -47.38 -22.04 16.24
C SER A 738 -46.72 -21.06 17.22
N GLN A 739 -47.18 -21.02 18.48
CA GLN A 739 -46.57 -20.17 19.50
C GLN A 739 -45.14 -20.61 19.85
N MET A 740 -44.91 -21.91 20.06
CA MET A 740 -43.57 -22.45 20.30
C MET A 740 -42.65 -22.20 19.10
N SER A 741 -43.15 -22.46 17.88
CA SER A 741 -42.41 -22.22 16.64
C SER A 741 -41.98 -20.75 16.51
N SER A 742 -42.88 -19.80 16.76
CA SER A 742 -42.56 -18.36 16.76
C SER A 742 -41.41 -18.02 17.72
N ARG A 743 -41.44 -18.54 18.96
CA ARG A 743 -40.37 -18.27 19.94
C ARG A 743 -39.06 -18.97 19.62
N VAL A 744 -39.09 -20.13 18.96
CA VAL A 744 -37.87 -20.78 18.45
C VAL A 744 -37.28 -20.00 17.28
N GLN A 745 -38.10 -19.42 16.39
CA GLN A 745 -37.60 -18.58 15.28
C GLN A 745 -36.94 -17.28 15.79
N GLU A 746 -37.46 -16.65 16.84
CA GLU A 746 -36.77 -15.52 17.52
C GLU A 746 -35.36 -15.93 18.00
N ALA A 747 -35.24 -17.09 18.65
CA ALA A 747 -33.96 -17.60 19.14
C ALA A 747 -33.01 -18.00 17.99
N ILE A 748 -33.52 -18.60 16.90
CA ILE A 748 -32.74 -18.91 15.70
C ILE A 748 -32.23 -17.62 15.04
N HIS A 749 -33.04 -16.56 14.98
CA HIS A 749 -32.65 -15.29 14.37
C HIS A 749 -31.45 -14.65 15.10
N LEU A 750 -31.52 -14.55 16.43
CA LEU A 750 -30.40 -14.05 17.26
C LEU A 750 -29.12 -14.88 17.06
N ALA A 751 -29.24 -16.21 17.06
CA ALA A 751 -28.10 -17.10 16.88
C ALA A 751 -27.49 -17.02 15.47
N ARG A 752 -28.31 -16.88 14.42
CA ARG A 752 -27.83 -16.63 13.04
C ARG A 752 -27.16 -15.26 12.89
N ARG A 753 -27.70 -14.22 13.53
CA ARG A 753 -27.09 -12.87 13.53
C ARG A 753 -25.70 -12.89 14.19
N TRP A 754 -25.53 -13.64 15.27
CA TRP A 754 -24.21 -13.84 15.89
C TRP A 754 -23.24 -14.65 15.01
N ILE A 755 -23.70 -15.73 14.38
CA ILE A 755 -22.86 -16.53 13.45
C ILE A 755 -22.38 -15.67 12.28
N ALA A 756 -23.27 -14.93 11.63
CA ALA A 756 -22.91 -14.06 10.51
C ALA A 756 -21.87 -13.00 10.91
N LEU A 757 -21.97 -12.43 12.12
CA LEU A 757 -20.96 -11.55 12.66
C LEU A 757 -19.62 -12.28 12.90
N GLU A 758 -19.61 -13.44 13.55
CA GLU A 758 -18.37 -14.20 13.79
C GLU A 758 -17.74 -14.76 12.49
N GLU A 759 -18.52 -14.96 11.42
CA GLU A 759 -18.04 -15.26 10.07
C GLU A 759 -17.43 -14.02 9.37
N GLN A 760 -18.02 -12.84 9.60
CA GLN A 760 -17.49 -11.52 9.20
C GLN A 760 -16.36 -11.01 10.10
N ARG A 761 -15.92 -11.78 11.11
CA ARG A 761 -14.89 -11.35 12.05
C ARG A 761 -13.58 -11.05 11.33
N PRO A 762 -12.98 -9.85 11.49
CA PRO A 762 -11.64 -9.58 10.97
C PRO A 762 -10.68 -10.63 11.57
N LYS A 763 -10.07 -11.45 10.71
CA LYS A 763 -9.53 -12.80 11.01
C LYS A 763 -8.29 -12.78 11.91
N LYS A 764 -8.45 -12.36 13.18
CA LYS A 764 -7.34 -12.06 14.12
C LYS A 764 -6.23 -11.29 13.40
N THR A 765 -6.60 -10.19 12.73
CA THR A 765 -5.66 -9.36 11.98
C THR A 765 -4.45 -9.01 12.85
N GLY A 766 -3.27 -9.17 12.25
CA GLY A 766 -2.06 -9.54 12.98
C GLY A 766 -1.49 -8.44 13.89
N THR A 767 -0.26 -8.67 14.39
CA THR A 767 0.52 -7.74 15.21
C THR A 767 0.40 -6.29 14.75
N LEU A 768 0.41 -6.06 13.43
CA LEU A 768 0.20 -4.79 12.75
C LEU A 768 -1.00 -3.97 13.27
N HIS A 769 -2.19 -4.55 13.44
CA HIS A 769 -3.35 -3.79 13.91
C HIS A 769 -3.15 -3.26 15.33
N ARG A 770 -2.53 -4.06 16.20
CA ARG A 770 -2.15 -3.60 17.55
C ARG A 770 -1.10 -2.51 17.51
N LEU A 771 -0.11 -2.60 16.60
CA LEU A 771 0.87 -1.53 16.41
C LEU A 771 0.19 -0.23 15.95
N ILE A 772 -0.84 -0.30 15.10
CA ILE A 772 -1.61 0.86 14.63
C ILE A 772 -2.48 1.44 15.76
N ASP A 773 -3.13 0.61 16.57
CA ASP A 773 -3.88 1.06 17.76
C ASP A 773 -2.94 1.67 18.82
N ASP A 774 -1.81 1.04 19.10
CA ASP A 774 -0.75 1.55 19.98
C ASP A 774 -0.23 2.92 19.48
N LEU A 775 -0.01 3.07 18.17
CA LEU A 775 0.40 4.32 17.53
C LEU A 775 -0.68 5.40 17.71
N ARG A 776 -1.95 5.10 17.39
CA ARG A 776 -3.09 6.03 17.55
C ARG A 776 -3.19 6.54 18.99
N ILE A 777 -3.09 5.64 19.98
CA ILE A 777 -3.19 5.97 21.41
C ILE A 777 -2.05 6.89 21.87
N GLN A 778 -0.84 6.72 21.33
CA GLN A 778 0.33 7.52 21.72
C GLN A 778 0.41 8.86 20.95
N VAL A 779 0.13 8.85 19.64
CA VAL A 779 0.41 10.00 18.75
C VAL A 779 -0.74 11.01 18.69
N LEU A 780 -2.02 10.61 18.78
CA LEU A 780 -3.13 11.57 18.70
C LEU A 780 -3.13 12.63 19.83
N PRO A 781 -2.81 12.28 21.10
CA PRO A 781 -2.59 13.30 22.14
C PRO A 781 -1.40 14.20 21.82
N LEU A 782 -0.25 13.62 21.44
CA LEU A 782 0.96 14.36 21.14
C LEU A 782 0.83 15.30 19.93
N ILE A 783 0.01 14.96 18.92
CA ILE A 783 -0.35 15.88 17.84
C ILE A 783 -1.12 17.09 18.37
N SER A 784 -2.08 16.86 19.27
CA SER A 784 -2.89 17.93 19.87
C SER A 784 -2.00 18.89 20.69
N ASP A 785 -1.13 18.31 21.52
CA ASP A 785 -0.13 19.06 22.30
C ASP A 785 0.86 19.80 21.38
N SER A 786 1.31 19.18 20.28
CA SER A 786 2.22 19.77 19.29
C SER A 786 1.63 20.97 18.56
N ILE A 787 0.36 20.87 18.16
CA ILE A 787 -0.36 21.98 17.52
C ILE A 787 -0.51 23.13 18.52
N GLN A 788 -0.79 22.84 19.80
CA GLN A 788 -0.86 23.86 20.84
C GLN A 788 0.51 24.48 21.17
N GLU A 789 1.59 23.70 21.24
CA GLU A 789 2.97 24.19 21.49
C GLU A 789 3.36 25.17 20.37
N LEU A 790 3.25 24.75 19.10
CA LEU A 790 3.50 25.62 17.94
C LEU A 790 2.61 26.88 17.93
N GLN A 791 1.33 26.77 18.24
CA GLN A 791 0.45 27.94 18.31
C GLN A 791 0.81 28.88 19.47
N SER A 792 1.35 28.35 20.58
CA SER A 792 1.78 29.15 21.73
C SER A 792 3.14 29.85 21.57
N GLU A 793 3.99 29.38 20.63
CA GLU A 793 5.25 30.04 20.28
C GLU A 793 5.06 31.33 19.45
N GLU A 794 3.82 31.71 19.10
CA GLU A 794 3.51 32.90 18.30
C GLU A 794 3.97 34.19 18.99
N SER A 795 5.12 34.72 18.55
CA SER A 795 5.60 36.02 18.98
C SER A 795 5.05 37.13 18.07
N ALA A 796 4.73 38.29 18.64
CA ALA A 796 4.24 39.44 17.87
C ALA A 796 5.28 40.01 16.89
N ASP A 797 6.54 39.58 17.02
CA ASP A 797 7.68 39.96 16.19
C ASP A 797 8.12 38.82 15.24
N ASP A 798 7.32 37.75 15.11
CA ASP A 798 7.61 36.61 14.23
C ASP A 798 7.63 37.03 12.75
N LEU A 799 8.75 36.74 12.07
CA LEU A 799 8.91 36.99 10.64
C LEU A 799 7.94 36.13 9.83
N ALA A 800 7.31 36.69 8.79
CA ALA A 800 6.24 36.04 8.04
C ALA A 800 6.59 34.65 7.45
N PHE A 801 7.86 34.41 7.11
CA PHE A 801 8.31 33.09 6.66
C PHE A 801 8.36 32.04 7.79
N VAL A 802 8.62 32.48 9.03
CA VAL A 802 8.63 31.63 10.23
C VAL A 802 7.20 31.19 10.57
N SER A 803 6.24 32.13 10.58
CA SER A 803 4.82 31.80 10.77
C SER A 803 4.28 30.92 9.63
N THR A 804 4.70 31.15 8.38
CA THR A 804 4.34 30.29 7.23
C THR A 804 4.86 28.86 7.38
N ALA A 805 6.15 28.67 7.66
CA ALA A 805 6.73 27.33 7.87
C ALA A 805 6.06 26.59 9.04
N ARG A 806 5.69 27.33 10.10
CA ARG A 806 4.93 26.82 11.25
C ARG A 806 3.51 26.37 10.87
N GLN A 807 2.80 27.15 10.05
CA GLN A 807 1.48 26.75 9.54
C GLN A 807 1.57 25.45 8.74
N GLN A 808 2.62 25.26 7.93
CA GLN A 808 2.82 24.01 7.19
C GLN A 808 3.13 22.82 8.12
N ALA A 809 3.85 23.02 9.23
CA ALA A 809 4.06 21.99 10.25
C ALA A 809 2.77 21.65 11.03
N VAL A 810 1.94 22.64 11.34
CA VAL A 810 0.59 22.41 11.90
C VAL A 810 -0.32 21.68 10.90
N ARG A 811 -0.16 21.96 9.60
CA ARG A 811 -0.89 21.28 8.53
C ARG A 811 -0.46 19.82 8.35
N SER A 812 0.83 19.52 8.37
CA SER A 812 1.33 18.13 8.28
C SER A 812 0.92 17.29 9.50
N LEU A 813 0.90 17.89 10.70
CA LEU A 813 0.33 17.29 11.91
C LEU A 813 -1.16 16.94 11.75
N ARG A 814 -1.95 17.83 11.13
CA ARG A 814 -3.36 17.55 10.79
C ARG A 814 -3.49 16.47 9.73
N SER A 815 -2.69 16.49 8.66
CA SER A 815 -2.67 15.43 7.64
C SER A 815 -2.31 14.05 8.23
N LEU A 816 -1.48 14.01 9.28
CA LEU A 816 -1.23 12.79 10.06
C LEU A 816 -2.43 12.43 10.96
N GLN A 817 -3.06 13.39 11.63
CA GLN A 817 -4.29 13.14 12.39
C GLN A 817 -5.40 12.58 11.48
N ASP A 818 -5.59 13.16 10.30
CA ASP A 818 -6.56 12.74 9.29
C ASP A 818 -6.25 11.35 8.71
N LEU A 819 -4.97 10.96 8.63
CA LEU A 819 -4.55 9.60 8.29
C LEU A 819 -4.89 8.60 9.40
N LEU A 820 -4.70 9.00 10.67
CA LEU A 820 -4.95 8.16 11.86
C LEU A 820 -6.42 8.16 12.32
N ASP A 821 -7.27 9.07 11.85
CA ASP A 821 -8.71 9.05 12.13
C ASP A 821 -9.40 7.90 11.37
N ALA A 822 -10.40 7.25 11.97
CA ALA A 822 -11.20 6.20 11.33
C ALA A 822 -12.52 6.70 10.69
N GLU A 823 -12.89 7.96 10.92
CA GLU A 823 -14.11 8.57 10.36
C GLU A 823 -13.85 9.30 9.03
N ILE A 824 -12.67 9.89 8.86
CA ILE A 824 -12.27 10.62 7.64
C ILE A 824 -11.97 9.63 6.50
N SER A 825 -12.73 9.74 5.42
CA SER A 825 -12.44 9.04 4.16
C SER A 825 -11.18 9.62 3.51
N LEU A 826 -10.32 8.75 2.98
CA LEU A 826 -9.20 9.14 2.12
C LEU A 826 -9.48 8.73 0.67
N PRO A 827 -8.91 9.43 -0.32
CA PRO A 827 -8.92 8.94 -1.70
C PRO A 827 -8.31 7.53 -1.78
N LEU A 828 -8.91 6.68 -2.61
CA LEU A 828 -8.45 5.30 -2.81
C LEU A 828 -7.16 5.25 -3.66
N GLU A 829 -7.03 6.16 -4.62
CA GLU A 829 -5.92 6.22 -5.58
C GLU A 829 -4.88 7.27 -5.20
N GLU A 830 -3.61 6.89 -5.32
CA GLU A 830 -2.47 7.80 -5.22
C GLU A 830 -2.40 8.71 -6.46
N SER A 831 -2.21 10.01 -6.26
CA SER A 831 -2.06 10.94 -7.37
C SER A 831 -0.70 10.77 -8.04
N ASN A 832 -0.64 10.85 -9.37
CA ASN A 832 0.65 10.99 -10.06
C ASN A 832 1.43 12.21 -9.49
N PRO A 833 2.74 12.09 -9.17
CA PRO A 833 3.49 13.12 -8.46
C PRO A 833 3.68 14.40 -9.27
N ASP A 834 3.84 14.31 -10.59
CA ASP A 834 3.97 15.50 -11.42
C ASP A 834 2.63 16.24 -11.53
N LYS A 835 1.48 15.54 -11.55
CA LYS A 835 0.16 16.17 -11.34
C LYS A 835 0.06 16.88 -9.99
N VAL A 836 0.58 16.31 -8.90
CA VAL A 836 0.58 16.97 -7.57
C VAL A 836 1.40 18.28 -7.59
N LEU A 837 2.60 18.24 -8.16
CA LEU A 837 3.48 19.41 -8.25
C LEU A 837 2.99 20.45 -9.26
N GLY A 838 2.36 20.02 -10.35
CA GLY A 838 1.99 20.87 -11.48
C GLY A 838 0.54 21.34 -11.51
N ARG A 839 -0.37 20.84 -10.66
CA ARG A 839 -1.80 21.26 -10.66
C ARG A 839 -1.94 22.77 -10.53
N ASP A 840 -1.16 23.40 -9.64
CA ASP A 840 -1.24 24.83 -9.34
C ASP A 840 -0.78 25.67 -10.57
N LEU A 841 0.01 25.09 -11.48
CA LEU A 841 0.44 25.72 -12.74
C LEU A 841 -0.70 25.80 -13.76
N ALA A 842 -1.58 24.80 -13.82
CA ALA A 842 -2.73 24.82 -14.72
C ALA A 842 -3.68 25.99 -14.39
N LEU A 843 -3.71 26.41 -13.13
CA LEU A 843 -4.49 27.54 -12.64
C LEU A 843 -3.83 28.91 -12.93
N ALA A 844 -2.51 28.96 -13.20
CA ALA A 844 -1.79 30.21 -13.46
C ALA A 844 -2.10 30.77 -14.87
N GLN A 845 -2.49 32.04 -14.96
CA GLN A 845 -2.92 32.66 -16.22
C GLN A 845 -1.73 32.89 -17.18
N GLY A 846 -1.85 32.41 -18.43
CA GLY A 846 -0.83 32.62 -19.46
C GLY A 846 0.41 31.73 -19.35
N LEU A 847 0.38 30.72 -18.48
CA LEU A 847 1.35 29.64 -18.41
C LEU A 847 0.80 28.38 -19.09
N ASP A 848 1.54 27.84 -20.06
CA ASP A 848 1.16 26.63 -20.80
C ASP A 848 1.82 25.38 -20.20
N VAL A 849 0.99 24.42 -19.78
CA VAL A 849 1.39 23.18 -19.12
C VAL A 849 1.23 21.99 -20.08
N ASP A 850 2.15 21.03 -20.04
CA ASP A 850 2.15 19.86 -20.93
C ASP A 850 1.36 18.65 -20.40
N ALA A 851 1.43 17.54 -21.15
CA ALA A 851 0.79 16.28 -20.78
C ALA A 851 1.30 15.71 -19.44
N HIS A 852 2.54 16.02 -19.06
CA HIS A 852 3.22 15.58 -17.84
C HIS A 852 3.13 16.61 -16.70
N TRP A 853 2.25 17.61 -16.80
CA TRP A 853 2.07 18.67 -15.82
C TRP A 853 3.32 19.57 -15.63
N LEU A 854 4.21 19.62 -16.63
CA LEU A 854 5.40 20.47 -16.63
C LEU A 854 5.14 21.80 -17.36
N PRO A 855 5.73 22.92 -16.92
CA PRO A 855 5.64 24.19 -17.64
C PRO A 855 6.48 24.15 -18.91
N THR A 856 5.87 24.52 -20.05
CA THR A 856 6.55 24.59 -21.36
C THR A 856 7.28 25.92 -21.61
N THR A 857 7.17 26.86 -20.68
CA THR A 857 7.71 28.24 -20.78
C THR A 857 9.16 28.31 -20.28
N ASP A 858 9.95 29.23 -20.84
CA ASP A 858 11.35 29.46 -20.43
C ASP A 858 11.46 29.96 -18.99
N SER A 859 12.53 29.58 -18.28
CA SER A 859 12.68 29.78 -16.83
C SER A 859 12.59 31.24 -16.38
N ALA A 860 13.03 32.19 -17.20
CA ALA A 860 13.00 33.62 -16.88
C ALA A 860 11.57 34.19 -16.96
N ARG A 861 10.81 33.81 -17.99
CA ARG A 861 9.38 34.15 -18.09
C ARG A 861 8.52 33.36 -17.11
N LEU A 862 8.92 32.14 -16.76
CA LEU A 862 8.27 31.31 -15.75
C LEU A 862 8.26 32.00 -14.38
N GLU A 863 9.39 32.54 -13.92
CA GLU A 863 9.45 33.27 -12.63
C GLU A 863 8.47 34.44 -12.59
N GLU A 864 8.38 35.25 -13.65
CA GLU A 864 7.49 36.40 -13.71
C GLU A 864 6.00 35.99 -13.71
N LEU A 865 5.63 34.98 -14.52
CA LEU A 865 4.27 34.45 -14.57
C LEU A 865 3.86 33.81 -13.23
N LEU A 866 4.76 33.08 -12.58
CA LEU A 866 4.54 32.52 -11.25
C LEU A 866 4.38 33.62 -10.21
N ARG A 867 5.21 34.66 -10.23
CA ARG A 867 5.09 35.81 -9.32
C ARG A 867 3.73 36.49 -9.47
N THR A 868 3.30 36.80 -10.69
CA THR A 868 1.97 37.40 -10.94
C THR A 868 0.84 36.49 -10.44
N ALA A 869 0.88 35.18 -10.71
CA ALA A 869 -0.14 34.25 -10.24
C ALA A 869 -0.18 34.12 -8.70
N ILE A 870 0.98 34.15 -8.03
CA ILE A 870 1.08 34.16 -6.57
C ILE A 870 0.58 35.48 -5.98
N GLU A 871 0.81 36.62 -6.64
CA GLU A 871 0.34 37.93 -6.17
C GLU A 871 -1.19 38.05 -6.32
N ASP A 872 -1.69 38.02 -7.57
CA ASP A 872 -3.12 38.14 -7.92
C ASP A 872 -3.99 37.08 -7.24
N GLY A 873 -3.43 35.89 -7.03
CA GLY A 873 -4.16 34.72 -6.54
C GLY A 873 -4.76 33.88 -7.65
N VAL A 874 -5.12 32.67 -7.25
CA VAL A 874 -5.27 31.53 -8.13
C VAL A 874 -6.66 30.94 -7.91
N ASP A 875 -7.58 31.30 -8.80
CA ASP A 875 -8.98 30.82 -8.82
C ASP A 875 -9.22 29.97 -10.07
N ALA A 876 -9.58 28.69 -9.86
CA ALA A 876 -9.89 27.76 -10.93
C ALA A 876 -11.05 28.24 -11.82
N SER A 877 -12.05 28.93 -11.25
CA SER A 877 -13.19 29.44 -12.00
C SER A 877 -12.76 30.51 -13.01
N THR A 878 -11.92 31.45 -12.60
CA THR A 878 -11.34 32.49 -13.47
C THR A 878 -10.30 31.93 -14.42
N ALA A 879 -9.45 31.00 -13.98
CA ALA A 879 -8.45 30.34 -14.83
C ALA A 879 -9.11 29.57 -15.99
N PHE A 880 -10.12 28.75 -15.69
CA PHE A 880 -10.91 28.04 -16.71
C PHE A 880 -11.56 28.99 -17.71
N LYS A 881 -12.29 30.01 -17.22
CA LYS A 881 -12.93 31.04 -18.06
C LYS A 881 -11.94 31.82 -18.91
N HIS A 882 -10.72 32.06 -18.41
CA HIS A 882 -9.63 32.67 -19.17
C HIS A 882 -9.14 31.73 -20.29
N ARG A 883 -8.81 30.48 -19.97
CA ARG A 883 -8.27 29.50 -20.94
C ARG A 883 -9.27 29.17 -22.06
N ILE A 884 -10.56 28.99 -21.73
CA ILE A 884 -11.63 28.84 -22.74
C ILE A 884 -11.70 30.07 -23.66
N LYS A 885 -11.57 31.29 -23.11
CA LYS A 885 -11.57 32.56 -23.87
C LYS A 885 -10.33 32.74 -24.74
N THR A 886 -9.18 32.14 -24.39
CA THR A 886 -7.98 32.09 -25.23
C THR A 886 -7.92 30.89 -26.18
N HIS A 887 -8.98 30.06 -26.23
CA HIS A 887 -9.05 28.81 -26.98
C HIS A 887 -8.00 27.74 -26.59
N ASP A 888 -7.49 27.83 -25.36
CA ASP A 888 -6.58 26.88 -24.75
C ASP A 888 -7.38 25.76 -24.06
N LEU A 889 -7.91 24.86 -24.87
CA LEU A 889 -8.82 23.80 -24.39
C LEU A 889 -8.09 22.73 -23.56
N LEU A 890 -6.83 22.42 -23.89
CA LEU A 890 -6.04 21.39 -23.20
C LEU A 890 -5.77 21.78 -21.75
N ASN A 891 -5.32 23.01 -21.49
CA ASN A 891 -5.11 23.43 -20.12
C ASN A 891 -6.43 23.77 -19.41
N ALA A 892 -7.50 24.13 -20.13
CA ALA A 892 -8.83 24.25 -19.51
C ALA A 892 -9.33 22.89 -18.98
N GLU A 893 -9.07 21.79 -19.70
CA GLU A 893 -9.27 20.42 -19.21
C GLU A 893 -8.36 20.13 -18.00
N ARG A 894 -7.10 20.58 -18.01
CA ARG A 894 -6.20 20.48 -16.82
C ARG A 894 -6.71 21.24 -15.59
N VAL A 895 -7.44 22.34 -15.73
CA VAL A 895 -8.10 23.04 -14.61
C VAL A 895 -9.27 22.22 -14.03
N LEU A 896 -9.99 21.46 -14.86
CA LEU A 896 -11.03 20.54 -14.37
C LEU A 896 -10.41 19.29 -13.71
N ASP A 897 -9.29 18.80 -14.24
CA ASP A 897 -8.50 17.70 -13.65
C ASP A 897 -7.93 18.04 -12.26
N SER A 898 -7.61 19.30 -11.96
CA SER A 898 -7.04 19.69 -10.67
C SER A 898 -8.08 19.74 -9.55
N GLU A 899 -9.33 20.11 -9.85
CA GLU A 899 -10.41 20.27 -8.87
C GLU A 899 -11.17 18.97 -8.56
N SER A 900 -10.92 17.89 -9.30
CA SER A 900 -11.73 16.65 -9.35
C SER A 900 -11.77 15.79 -8.07
N ARG A 901 -11.40 16.33 -6.91
CA ARG A 901 -11.39 15.62 -5.60
C ARG A 901 -12.07 16.38 -4.46
N ALA A 902 -12.58 17.60 -4.66
CA ALA A 902 -13.04 18.46 -3.55
C ALA A 902 -14.50 18.94 -3.66
N ASP A 903 -14.88 19.62 -4.75
CA ASP A 903 -16.02 20.54 -4.69
C ASP A 903 -17.12 20.36 -5.74
N ARG A 904 -18.32 20.86 -5.41
CA ARG A 904 -19.52 20.81 -6.28
C ARG A 904 -19.43 21.76 -7.47
N ASP A 905 -18.67 22.83 -7.32
CA ASP A 905 -18.49 23.87 -8.35
C ASP A 905 -17.83 23.32 -9.64
N VAL A 906 -17.25 22.10 -9.60
CA VAL A 906 -16.72 21.39 -10.79
C VAL A 906 -17.83 21.00 -11.76
N ASP A 907 -19.02 20.61 -11.27
CA ASP A 907 -20.15 20.29 -12.14
C ASP A 907 -20.72 21.55 -12.81
N ASP A 908 -20.75 22.68 -12.07
CA ASP A 908 -21.11 24.01 -12.60
C ASP A 908 -20.07 24.58 -13.59
N LEU A 909 -18.82 24.09 -13.58
CA LEU A 909 -17.78 24.40 -14.57
C LEU A 909 -17.80 23.47 -15.80
N ARG A 910 -18.46 22.31 -15.70
CA ARG A 910 -18.62 21.33 -16.79
C ARG A 910 -19.86 21.57 -17.66
N CYS A 911 -20.77 22.44 -17.25
CA CYS A 911 -22.05 22.75 -17.92
C CYS A 911 -21.98 23.98 -18.86
#